data_AF-A0A520W0P0-F1
#
_entry.id   AF-A0A520W0P0-F1
#
_cell.length_a   1.000
_cell.length_b   1.000
_cell.length_c   1.000
_cell.angle_alpha   90.00
_cell.angle_beta   90.00
_cell.angle_gamma   90.00
#
_symmetry.space_group_name_H-M   'P 1'
#
loop_
_entity.id
_entity.type
_entity.pdbx_description
1 polymer ?
#
loop_
_entity_poly.entity_id
_entity_poly.type
_entity_poly.pdbx_seq_one_letter_code
_entity_poly.pdbx_strand_id
1 'polypeptide(L)'
;MLILIISNLVSQWITMIRLKNILNVKYFQSSNDGVILISMSIGIFLIISVFTFFLMKLVVKEHNMSMLHTLDIKTRNLSHSALERGIFQFKNYRNITQQFGNLNNGEYNISYNGVNDENNQPLPYSHYTMLEAKAEINESKRNTRIFMSSFPAGFNPAFFGENLNNVPVNSIINVNGGQLIKNNGSLYYNGSLIQNDKIVEKMPSFNNIYSSEISWTENNVQPNTSNAGSNPNNKYLNFDGNDYVRVNYTNTTTTTNTITVPGSYYDEVITFEDMGVSGWKQISNGYRGMNWNYRFYALNANNYTNSGYYIARNSGGIVAYNAWNENPVWFETQNQSTFTLKGMWMASAWVGSQSVTIRGIHPNNSYTDKVFTISRYSKSWLNTNIPNVKKVEIRRGSSWFAADDITITRQNPPTTQTTTTTTTTTILPKYNETRTITVWVYPSDDHNTGGGIITTGTGDCTGKMFGIGRSNGKLFFWGGCKDWVSNLSVPKNQWSFIAIRYNGSKVRAYVNDNWEETNLNGFNTQMSELFIGGETTNNGSSYRNYFRGGIDEVAIWNEALTHNEILALYNDGSGLNASVNYGNYLSKSNLVGYWKFNEGNGNTITDASGKGKNGTIYGALWQTGSHSQPQVAPLKFSSNTQLNLDSPFCGSDHTSLCVNNKIAVNEDIIFENTDITGSGIIVSTGKIVINQNSNINGGITLISKNIEINNCSLGDFELFNSSEGPIIIYVEDGGSISNSNNISGLIINFDNNNSGNFSISNSNIYGALLNYGLNFEIINNTSIVGSVVSNYLITINDGSSITKGNLPSFYGTNFGLSPSVIPGSYLEY
;
A
#
# COMPACT_ATOMS: atom_id res chain seq x y z
N MET A 1 -93.02 49.65 -17.26
CA MET A 1 -94.27 49.40 -16.51
C MET A 1 -94.62 50.56 -15.57
N LEU A 2 -93.72 51.00 -14.67
CA LEU A 2 -93.99 52.14 -13.76
C LEU A 2 -94.20 53.48 -14.49
N ILE A 3 -93.42 53.77 -15.54
CA ILE A 3 -93.60 54.95 -16.40
C ILE A 3 -94.97 54.94 -17.09
N LEU A 4 -95.49 53.76 -17.46
CA LEU A 4 -96.82 53.56 -18.06
C LEU A 4 -97.95 53.74 -17.04
N ILE A 5 -97.72 53.36 -15.77
CA ILE A 5 -98.69 53.57 -14.68
C ILE A 5 -98.74 55.05 -14.28
N ILE A 6 -97.57 55.71 -14.18
CA ILE A 6 -97.46 57.14 -13.89
C ILE A 6 -98.03 57.96 -15.06
N SER A 7 -97.77 57.59 -16.33
CA SER A 7 -98.35 58.29 -17.48
C SER A 7 -99.87 58.15 -17.55
N ASN A 8 -100.42 56.97 -17.20
CA ASN A 8 -101.86 56.77 -17.13
C ASN A 8 -102.52 57.53 -15.97
N LEU A 9 -101.89 57.58 -14.80
CA LEU A 9 -102.38 58.36 -13.66
C LEU A 9 -102.34 59.87 -13.95
N VAL A 10 -101.26 60.37 -14.56
CA VAL A 10 -101.12 61.77 -14.98
C VAL A 10 -102.12 62.12 -16.10
N SER A 11 -102.35 61.20 -17.05
CA SER A 11 -103.37 61.36 -18.10
C SER A 11 -104.80 61.45 -17.51
N GLN A 12 -105.15 60.57 -16.57
CA GLN A 12 -106.46 60.62 -15.89
C GLN A 12 -106.61 61.88 -15.02
N TRP A 13 -105.53 62.35 -14.38
CA TRP A 13 -105.49 63.61 -13.63
C TRP A 13 -105.73 64.85 -14.51
N ILE A 14 -105.10 64.92 -15.69
CA ILE A 14 -105.32 66.01 -16.66
C ILE A 14 -106.77 66.00 -17.17
N THR A 15 -107.36 64.80 -17.30
CA THR A 15 -108.75 64.63 -17.75
C THR A 15 -109.75 65.10 -16.68
N MET A 16 -109.49 64.84 -15.39
CA MET A 16 -110.31 65.35 -14.27
C MET A 16 -110.23 66.88 -14.10
N ILE A 17 -109.04 67.47 -14.30
CA ILE A 17 -108.87 68.94 -14.24
C ILE A 17 -109.60 69.63 -15.39
N ARG A 18 -109.62 69.02 -16.59
CA ARG A 18 -110.39 69.54 -17.73
C ARG A 18 -111.91 69.45 -17.54
N LEU A 19 -112.44 68.46 -16.82
CA LEU A 19 -113.87 68.37 -16.52
C LEU A 19 -114.35 69.46 -15.54
N LYS A 20 -113.50 69.89 -14.60
CA LYS A 20 -113.84 70.89 -13.57
C LYS A 20 -114.04 72.31 -14.15
N ASN A 21 -113.41 72.63 -15.28
CA ASN A 21 -113.55 73.95 -15.94
C ASN A 21 -114.77 74.08 -16.86
N ILE A 22 -115.55 73.01 -17.10
CA ILE A 22 -116.68 73.01 -18.05
C ILE A 22 -118.05 73.03 -17.34
N LEU A 23 -118.13 72.77 -16.02
CA LEU A 23 -119.41 72.72 -15.30
C LEU A 23 -119.50 73.82 -14.22
N ASN A 24 -120.17 74.90 -14.59
CA ASN A 24 -120.53 76.04 -13.73
C ASN A 24 -121.84 75.70 -12.98
N VAL A 25 -121.76 75.05 -11.81
CA VAL A 25 -122.94 74.83 -10.95
C VAL A 25 -122.60 75.14 -9.49
N LYS A 26 -123.20 76.21 -8.98
CA LYS A 26 -123.37 76.50 -7.55
C LYS A 26 -124.45 75.56 -7.01
N TYR A 27 -124.14 74.68 -6.05
CA TYR A 27 -124.95 74.33 -4.87
C TYR A 27 -124.24 73.21 -4.08
N PHE A 28 -124.30 73.32 -2.75
CA PHE A 28 -123.66 72.53 -1.68
C PHE A 28 -122.15 72.77 -1.43
N GLN A 29 -121.92 73.67 -0.46
CA GLN A 29 -120.81 73.58 0.47
C GLN A 29 -120.80 72.19 1.13
N SER A 30 -119.95 71.30 0.63
CA SER A 30 -119.16 70.43 1.49
C SER A 30 -117.74 70.52 0.97
N SER A 31 -116.77 70.66 1.87
CA SER A 31 -115.38 70.97 1.56
C SER A 31 -114.69 69.85 0.76
N ASN A 32 -114.87 69.84 -0.56
CA ASN A 32 -114.11 68.97 -1.48
C ASN A 32 -112.61 69.29 -1.49
N ASP A 33 -112.20 70.45 -0.93
CA ASP A 33 -110.80 70.76 -0.66
C ASP A 33 -110.17 69.70 0.26
N GLY A 34 -110.95 69.13 1.19
CA GLY A 34 -110.51 68.02 2.05
C GLY A 34 -110.24 66.74 1.25
N VAL A 35 -111.11 66.38 0.30
CA VAL A 35 -110.95 65.16 -0.53
C VAL A 35 -109.78 65.30 -1.50
N ILE A 36 -109.57 66.49 -2.08
CA ILE A 36 -108.41 66.76 -2.95
C ILE A 36 -107.10 66.73 -2.13
N LEU A 37 -107.06 67.38 -0.95
CA LEU A 37 -105.92 67.29 -0.03
C LEU A 37 -105.65 65.85 0.42
N ILE A 38 -106.68 65.06 0.72
CA ILE A 38 -106.57 63.64 1.07
C ILE A 38 -106.05 62.82 -0.13
N SER A 39 -106.52 63.06 -1.35
CA SER A 39 -106.04 62.36 -2.55
C SER A 39 -104.61 62.72 -2.94
N MET A 40 -104.21 64.00 -2.82
CA MET A 40 -102.84 64.47 -3.03
C MET A 40 -101.90 63.91 -1.97
N SER A 41 -102.32 63.92 -0.70
CA SER A 41 -101.55 63.35 0.38
C SER A 41 -101.40 61.84 0.23
N ILE A 42 -102.45 61.10 -0.15
CA ILE A 42 -102.36 59.67 -0.48
C ILE A 42 -101.43 59.43 -1.69
N GLY A 43 -101.55 60.21 -2.76
CA GLY A 43 -100.68 60.08 -3.94
C GLY A 43 -99.20 60.32 -3.63
N ILE A 44 -98.90 61.36 -2.84
CA ILE A 44 -97.56 61.64 -2.33
C ILE A 44 -97.08 60.51 -1.42
N PHE A 45 -97.93 60.00 -0.51
CA PHE A 45 -97.59 58.90 0.38
C PHE A 45 -97.24 57.63 -0.39
N LEU A 46 -97.98 57.34 -1.46
CA LEU A 46 -97.79 56.17 -2.31
C LEU A 46 -96.50 56.28 -3.13
N ILE A 47 -96.21 57.47 -3.69
CA ILE A 47 -94.95 57.76 -4.37
C ILE A 47 -93.77 57.62 -3.41
N ILE A 48 -93.84 58.24 -2.23
CA ILE A 48 -92.78 58.15 -1.20
C ILE A 48 -92.58 56.69 -0.79
N SER A 49 -93.65 55.93 -0.59
CA SER A 49 -93.58 54.49 -0.24
C SER A 49 -92.88 53.66 -1.31
N VAL A 50 -93.18 53.90 -2.59
CA VAL A 50 -92.50 53.19 -3.71
C VAL A 50 -91.03 53.60 -3.80
N PHE A 51 -90.73 54.90 -3.63
CA PHE A 51 -89.34 55.38 -3.60
C PHE A 51 -88.57 54.83 -2.41
N THR A 52 -89.16 54.70 -1.21
CA THR A 52 -88.49 54.06 -0.06
C THR A 52 -88.21 52.59 -0.30
N PHE A 53 -89.11 51.83 -0.93
CA PHE A 53 -88.81 50.45 -1.34
C PHE A 53 -87.65 50.37 -2.33
N PHE A 54 -87.58 51.27 -3.30
CA PHE A 54 -86.47 51.32 -4.27
C PHE A 54 -85.15 51.71 -3.60
N LEU A 55 -85.16 52.71 -2.72
CA LEU A 55 -84.00 53.13 -1.95
C LEU A 55 -83.51 52.00 -1.04
N MET A 56 -84.42 51.30 -0.35
CA MET A 56 -84.09 50.14 0.47
C MET A 56 -83.45 49.03 -0.36
N LYS A 57 -83.98 48.74 -1.56
CA LYS A 57 -83.38 47.77 -2.49
C LYS A 57 -81.98 48.18 -2.94
N LEU A 58 -81.75 49.47 -3.21
CA LEU A 58 -80.44 50.00 -3.56
C LEU A 58 -79.46 49.88 -2.37
N VAL A 59 -79.88 50.27 -1.17
CA VAL A 59 -79.08 50.17 0.06
C VAL A 59 -78.70 48.71 0.34
N VAL A 60 -79.64 47.76 0.21
CA VAL A 60 -79.35 46.33 0.38
C VAL A 60 -78.36 45.84 -0.67
N LYS A 61 -78.50 46.28 -1.94
CA LYS A 61 -77.58 45.89 -3.02
C LYS A 61 -76.17 46.43 -2.77
N GLU A 62 -76.02 47.70 -2.41
CA GLU A 62 -74.74 48.32 -2.07
C GLU A 62 -74.10 47.66 -0.84
N HIS A 63 -74.90 47.35 0.18
CA HIS A 63 -74.44 46.65 1.38
C HIS A 63 -73.87 45.25 1.04
N ASN A 64 -74.59 44.48 0.23
CA ASN A 64 -74.14 43.15 -0.20
C ASN A 64 -72.87 43.21 -1.06
N MET A 65 -72.80 44.14 -2.02
CA MET A 65 -71.60 44.34 -2.84
C MET A 65 -70.39 44.75 -2.00
N SER A 66 -70.58 45.70 -1.07
CA SER A 66 -69.53 46.13 -0.14
C SER A 66 -69.02 44.98 0.75
N MET A 67 -69.93 44.12 1.21
CA MET A 67 -69.58 42.91 1.98
C MET A 67 -68.76 41.93 1.15
N LEU A 68 -69.14 41.68 -0.11
CA LEU A 68 -68.39 40.81 -1.03
C LEU A 68 -67.00 41.36 -1.35
N HIS A 69 -66.87 42.67 -1.63
CA HIS A 69 -65.56 43.30 -1.83
C HIS A 69 -64.68 43.23 -0.58
N THR A 70 -65.28 43.41 0.60
CA THR A 70 -64.55 43.27 1.86
C THR A 70 -64.08 41.83 2.08
N LEU A 71 -64.91 40.83 1.76
CA LEU A 71 -64.56 39.43 1.83
C LEU A 71 -63.42 39.08 0.87
N ASP A 72 -63.47 39.61 -0.35
CA ASP A 72 -62.44 39.43 -1.37
C ASP A 72 -61.07 39.99 -0.93
N ILE A 73 -61.05 41.24 -0.44
CA ILE A 73 -59.84 41.87 0.08
C ILE A 73 -59.27 41.07 1.26
N LYS A 74 -60.12 40.59 2.18
CA LYS A 74 -59.69 39.75 3.30
C LYS A 74 -59.07 38.43 2.83
N THR A 75 -59.67 37.79 1.83
CA THR A 75 -59.17 36.53 1.26
C THR A 75 -57.84 36.74 0.54
N ARG A 76 -57.69 37.86 -0.19
CA ARG A 76 -56.44 38.25 -0.84
C ARG A 76 -55.31 38.46 0.17
N ASN A 77 -55.57 39.24 1.22
CA ASN A 77 -54.59 39.47 2.29
C ASN A 77 -54.21 38.16 2.98
N LEU A 78 -55.17 37.24 3.17
CA LEU A 78 -54.89 35.91 3.71
C LEU A 78 -53.96 35.09 2.80
N SER A 79 -54.20 35.09 1.48
CA SER A 79 -53.31 34.44 0.50
C SER A 79 -51.90 35.04 0.54
N HIS A 80 -51.77 36.36 0.66
CA HIS A 80 -50.47 37.03 0.78
C HIS A 80 -49.75 36.67 2.07
N SER A 81 -50.46 36.64 3.20
CA SER A 81 -49.88 36.18 4.48
C SER A 81 -49.43 34.71 4.40
N ALA A 82 -50.18 33.84 3.72
CA ALA A 82 -49.78 32.47 3.47
C ALA A 82 -48.53 32.39 2.57
N LEU A 83 -48.47 33.22 1.52
CA LEU A 83 -47.30 33.35 0.63
C LEU A 83 -46.04 33.77 1.41
N GLU A 84 -46.14 34.80 2.25
CA GLU A 84 -45.04 35.26 3.12
C GLU A 84 -44.56 34.17 4.07
N ARG A 85 -45.49 33.42 4.67
CA ARG A 85 -45.17 32.28 5.52
C ARG A 85 -44.43 31.18 4.73
N GLY A 86 -44.83 30.94 3.49
CA GLY A 86 -44.16 30.00 2.59
C GLY A 86 -42.73 30.45 2.24
N ILE A 87 -42.54 31.73 1.89
CA ILE A 87 -41.21 32.31 1.65
C ILE A 87 -40.33 32.14 2.89
N PHE A 88 -40.87 32.43 4.07
CA PHE A 88 -40.15 32.30 5.34
C PHE A 88 -39.70 30.85 5.59
N GLN A 89 -40.58 29.88 5.32
CA GLN A 89 -40.28 28.45 5.44
C GLN A 89 -39.15 28.02 4.47
N PHE A 90 -39.18 28.53 3.24
CA PHE A 90 -38.16 28.20 2.24
C PHE A 90 -36.80 28.84 2.55
N LYS A 91 -36.77 30.03 3.15
CA LYS A 91 -35.56 30.85 3.31
C LYS A 91 -34.38 30.15 4.01
N ASN A 92 -34.63 29.42 5.09
CA ASN A 92 -33.54 28.89 5.93
C ASN A 92 -33.12 27.46 5.57
N TYR A 93 -34.07 26.62 5.15
CA TYR A 93 -33.83 25.19 4.93
C TYR A 93 -34.37 24.67 3.59
N ARG A 94 -34.88 25.56 2.73
CA ARG A 94 -35.60 25.19 1.49
C ARG A 94 -36.66 24.12 1.78
N ASN A 95 -37.34 24.28 2.91
CA ASN A 95 -38.34 23.35 3.36
C ASN A 95 -39.58 23.52 2.46
N ILE A 96 -39.91 22.48 1.72
CA ILE A 96 -41.01 22.43 0.75
C ILE A 96 -42.21 21.62 1.27
N THR A 97 -42.26 21.34 2.57
CA THR A 97 -43.39 20.62 3.18
C THR A 97 -44.65 21.45 3.07
N GLN A 98 -45.73 20.84 2.55
CA GLN A 98 -47.03 21.48 2.46
C GLN A 98 -47.54 21.89 3.86
N GLN A 99 -48.18 23.05 3.95
CA GLN A 99 -48.70 23.58 5.21
C GLN A 99 -50.16 24.00 5.05
N PHE A 100 -50.95 23.73 6.09
CA PHE A 100 -52.32 24.20 6.20
C PHE A 100 -52.45 25.06 7.46
N GLY A 101 -53.34 26.03 7.44
CA GLY A 101 -53.61 26.82 8.63
C GLY A 101 -54.86 27.67 8.51
N ASN A 102 -55.29 28.19 9.66
CA ASN A 102 -56.44 29.07 9.76
C ASN A 102 -56.00 30.41 10.36
N LEU A 103 -56.48 31.51 9.78
CA LEU A 103 -56.23 32.86 10.27
C LEU A 103 -57.46 33.73 9.99
N ASN A 104 -57.95 34.45 10.99
CA ASN A 104 -59.09 35.37 10.87
C ASN A 104 -60.35 34.75 10.21
N ASN A 105 -60.73 33.52 10.59
CA ASN A 105 -61.85 32.74 10.05
C ASN A 105 -61.72 32.33 8.57
N GLY A 106 -60.52 32.38 8.02
CA GLY A 106 -60.20 31.83 6.71
C GLY A 106 -59.22 30.68 6.80
N GLU A 107 -59.32 29.76 5.84
CA GLU A 107 -58.40 28.63 5.67
C GLU A 107 -57.38 28.97 4.58
N TYR A 108 -56.14 28.50 4.75
CA TYR A 108 -55.14 28.59 3.70
C TYR A 108 -54.28 27.34 3.59
N ASN A 109 -53.73 27.13 2.41
CA ASN A 109 -52.85 26.04 2.04
C ASN A 109 -51.63 26.57 1.27
N ILE A 110 -50.43 26.18 1.71
CA ILE A 110 -49.16 26.51 1.08
C ILE A 110 -48.60 25.21 0.50
N SER A 111 -48.35 25.19 -0.80
CA SER A 111 -47.78 24.03 -1.52
C SER A 111 -46.63 24.45 -2.42
N TYR A 112 -45.77 23.48 -2.75
CA TYR A 112 -44.57 23.68 -3.55
C TYR A 112 -44.55 22.68 -4.70
N ASN A 113 -44.19 23.12 -5.89
CA ASN A 113 -44.03 22.26 -7.07
C ASN A 113 -42.66 22.51 -7.71
N GLY A 114 -41.77 21.52 -7.68
CA GLY A 114 -40.43 21.60 -8.30
C GLY A 114 -40.37 21.10 -9.74
N VAL A 115 -41.50 20.70 -10.32
CA VAL A 115 -41.56 20.06 -11.65
C VAL A 115 -42.34 20.92 -12.63
N ASN A 116 -43.53 21.38 -12.24
CA ASN A 116 -44.44 22.09 -13.14
C ASN A 116 -44.88 23.46 -12.61
N ASP A 117 -45.29 24.33 -13.53
CA ASP A 117 -45.95 25.61 -13.27
C ASP A 117 -47.47 25.47 -13.02
N GLU A 118 -48.17 26.61 -12.88
CA GLU A 118 -49.63 26.63 -12.65
C GLU A 118 -50.46 26.07 -13.81
N ASN A 119 -49.89 25.98 -15.02
CA ASN A 119 -50.52 25.43 -16.22
C ASN A 119 -50.08 23.99 -16.49
N ASN A 120 -49.43 23.35 -15.52
CA ASN A 120 -48.88 22.01 -15.60
C ASN A 120 -47.82 21.85 -16.72
N GLN A 121 -47.12 22.93 -17.07
CA GLN A 121 -45.95 22.92 -17.96
C GLN A 121 -44.67 22.75 -17.15
N PRO A 122 -43.64 22.07 -17.67
CA PRO A 122 -42.37 21.92 -16.98
C PRO A 122 -41.72 23.26 -16.64
N LEU A 123 -41.17 23.36 -15.43
CA LEU A 123 -40.34 24.50 -15.05
C LEU A 123 -39.09 24.59 -15.93
N PRO A 124 -38.60 25.80 -16.25
CA PRO A 124 -37.50 25.98 -17.19
C PRO A 124 -36.16 25.44 -16.67
N TYR A 125 -36.00 25.33 -15.35
CA TYR A 125 -34.78 24.83 -14.74
C TYR A 125 -35.05 23.99 -13.49
N SER A 126 -34.22 22.98 -13.27
CA SER A 126 -34.31 22.00 -12.17
C SER A 126 -34.23 22.56 -10.74
N HIS A 127 -33.62 23.74 -10.57
CA HIS A 127 -33.42 24.40 -9.26
C HIS A 127 -34.57 25.35 -8.89
N TYR A 128 -35.55 25.52 -9.78
CA TYR A 128 -36.72 26.36 -9.57
C TYR A 128 -37.85 25.58 -8.90
N THR A 129 -38.58 26.24 -8.03
CA THR A 129 -39.80 25.71 -7.44
C THR A 129 -40.89 26.77 -7.44
N MET A 130 -42.11 26.36 -7.76
CA MET A 130 -43.30 27.19 -7.62
C MET A 130 -43.84 27.06 -6.20
N LEU A 131 -43.94 28.19 -5.50
CA LEU A 131 -44.69 28.29 -4.25
C LEU A 131 -46.09 28.80 -4.57
N GLU A 132 -47.10 28.04 -4.19
CA GLU A 132 -48.51 28.37 -4.37
C GLU A 132 -49.19 28.51 -3.00
N ALA A 133 -49.89 29.63 -2.80
CA ALA A 133 -50.67 29.93 -1.60
C ALA A 133 -52.15 30.10 -1.95
N LYS A 134 -52.98 29.14 -1.54
CA LYS A 134 -54.44 29.15 -1.70
C LYS A 134 -55.10 29.61 -0.42
N ALA A 135 -56.03 30.55 -0.49
CA ALA A 135 -56.80 31.02 0.65
C ALA A 135 -58.31 31.00 0.35
N GLU A 136 -59.11 30.63 1.34
CA GLU A 136 -60.56 30.53 1.26
C GLU A 136 -61.21 31.18 2.50
N ILE A 137 -62.14 32.11 2.27
CA ILE A 137 -63.03 32.66 3.31
C ILE A 137 -64.46 32.58 2.79
N ASN A 138 -65.27 31.68 3.35
CA ASN A 138 -66.61 31.35 2.86
C ASN A 138 -66.57 30.98 1.36
N GLU A 139 -67.22 31.77 0.49
CA GLU A 139 -67.27 31.53 -0.97
C GLU A 139 -66.14 32.22 -1.75
N SER A 140 -65.33 33.05 -1.09
CA SER A 140 -64.24 33.79 -1.72
C SER A 140 -62.95 32.98 -1.70
N LYS A 141 -62.30 32.83 -2.87
CA LYS A 141 -61.06 32.07 -3.08
C LYS A 141 -60.02 32.95 -3.75
N ARG A 142 -58.79 32.90 -3.25
CA ARG A 142 -57.64 33.61 -3.86
C ARG A 142 -56.41 32.72 -3.90
N ASN A 143 -55.79 32.64 -5.07
CA ASN A 143 -54.53 31.95 -5.26
C ASN A 143 -53.44 32.97 -5.60
N THR A 144 -52.30 32.83 -4.97
CA THR A 144 -51.09 33.55 -5.35
C THR A 144 -49.95 32.57 -5.53
N ARG A 145 -49.06 32.87 -6.47
CA ARG A 145 -47.84 32.09 -6.68
C ARG A 145 -46.63 32.96 -6.94
N ILE A 146 -45.47 32.42 -6.61
CA ILE A 146 -44.15 32.93 -6.97
C ILE A 146 -43.26 31.76 -7.39
N PHE A 147 -42.25 32.04 -8.19
CA PHE A 147 -41.15 31.10 -8.41
C PHE A 147 -40.00 31.44 -7.48
N MET A 148 -39.37 30.43 -6.91
CA MET A 148 -38.21 30.53 -6.06
C MET A 148 -37.08 29.68 -6.63
N SER A 149 -35.85 30.10 -6.36
CA SER A 149 -34.65 29.37 -6.68
C SER A 149 -33.99 28.89 -5.40
N SER A 150 -33.49 27.66 -5.41
CA SER A 150 -32.62 27.16 -4.34
C SER A 150 -31.26 27.90 -4.28
N PHE A 151 -30.94 28.69 -5.32
CA PHE A 151 -29.75 29.53 -5.42
C PHE A 151 -30.04 31.04 -5.26
N PRO A 152 -29.00 31.83 -4.95
CA PRO A 152 -29.05 33.29 -5.00
C PRO A 152 -29.37 33.82 -6.41
N ALA A 153 -29.86 35.06 -6.49
CA ALA A 153 -30.27 35.69 -7.75
C ALA A 153 -29.12 35.84 -8.78
N GLY A 154 -27.86 35.91 -8.32
CA GLY A 154 -26.68 35.94 -9.18
C GLY A 154 -26.53 34.70 -10.10
N PHE A 155 -27.19 33.58 -9.78
CA PHE A 155 -27.19 32.36 -10.60
C PHE A 155 -28.32 32.31 -11.65
N ASN A 156 -29.16 33.34 -11.72
CA ASN A 156 -30.21 33.44 -12.76
C ASN A 156 -29.63 33.59 -14.18
N PRO A 157 -28.65 34.48 -14.46
CA PRO A 157 -27.95 34.51 -15.74
C PRO A 157 -27.02 33.30 -15.92
N ALA A 158 -26.44 33.13 -17.11
CA ALA A 158 -25.34 32.18 -17.35
C ALA A 158 -24.05 32.63 -16.66
N PHE A 159 -23.79 33.95 -16.63
CA PHE A 159 -22.64 34.53 -15.96
C PHE A 159 -23.02 35.76 -15.13
N PHE A 160 -22.53 35.84 -13.89
CA PHE A 160 -22.51 37.05 -13.07
C PHE A 160 -21.08 37.36 -12.61
N GLY A 161 -20.64 38.63 -12.74
CA GLY A 161 -19.31 39.07 -12.30
C GLY A 161 -19.32 40.44 -11.61
N GLU A 162 -18.60 40.63 -10.50
CA GLU A 162 -18.45 41.96 -9.85
C GLU A 162 -17.32 42.85 -10.39
N ASN A 163 -16.50 42.34 -11.32
CA ASN A 163 -15.40 43.06 -11.97
C ASN A 163 -14.49 43.86 -11.01
N LEU A 164 -14.16 43.29 -9.84
CA LEU A 164 -13.31 43.96 -8.86
C LEU A 164 -11.87 44.20 -9.37
N ASN A 165 -11.47 43.54 -10.45
CA ASN A 165 -10.20 43.72 -11.14
C ASN A 165 -10.21 44.83 -12.22
N ASN A 166 -11.32 45.54 -12.41
CA ASN A 166 -11.46 46.65 -13.37
C ASN A 166 -11.08 46.28 -14.82
N VAL A 167 -11.37 45.05 -15.23
CA VAL A 167 -11.16 44.59 -16.62
C VAL A 167 -12.28 45.18 -17.51
N PRO A 168 -12.05 45.43 -18.82
CA PRO A 168 -13.11 45.89 -19.71
C PRO A 168 -14.33 44.95 -19.70
N VAL A 169 -15.54 45.50 -19.56
CA VAL A 169 -16.79 44.72 -19.42
C VAL A 169 -17.06 43.79 -20.62
N ASN A 170 -16.55 44.14 -21.80
CA ASN A 170 -16.71 43.34 -23.03
C ASN A 170 -15.63 42.26 -23.21
N SER A 171 -14.80 41.99 -22.18
CA SER A 171 -13.70 41.02 -22.25
C SER A 171 -14.16 39.57 -22.24
N ILE A 172 -15.34 39.28 -21.67
CA ILE A 172 -15.88 37.93 -21.60
C ILE A 172 -16.75 37.68 -22.83
N ILE A 173 -16.28 36.78 -23.69
CA ILE A 173 -16.93 36.31 -24.91
C ILE A 173 -17.47 34.88 -24.72
N ASN A 174 -18.43 34.46 -25.56
CA ASN A 174 -19.01 33.10 -25.57
C ASN A 174 -19.85 32.72 -24.34
N VAL A 175 -20.67 33.66 -23.85
CA VAL A 175 -21.70 33.39 -22.82
C VAL A 175 -23.09 33.34 -23.46
N ASN A 176 -23.77 32.21 -23.37
CA ASN A 176 -25.12 31.98 -23.88
C ASN A 176 -26.12 31.86 -22.73
N GLY A 177 -27.20 32.63 -22.74
CA GLY A 177 -28.21 32.62 -21.66
C GLY A 177 -28.06 33.75 -20.63
N GLY A 178 -27.40 34.84 -21.01
CA GLY A 178 -27.36 36.11 -20.28
C GLY A 178 -26.10 36.30 -19.46
N GLN A 179 -25.53 37.49 -19.54
CA GLN A 179 -24.34 37.92 -18.84
C GLN A 179 -24.66 39.18 -18.05
N LEU A 180 -24.39 39.17 -16.75
CA LEU A 180 -24.63 40.30 -15.86
C LEU A 180 -23.31 40.71 -15.18
N ILE A 181 -22.78 41.88 -15.51
CA ILE A 181 -21.52 42.36 -14.96
C ILE A 181 -21.79 43.61 -14.15
N LYS A 182 -21.41 43.59 -12.87
CA LYS A 182 -21.34 44.77 -12.03
C LYS A 182 -19.94 45.35 -12.16
N ASN A 183 -19.84 46.66 -12.40
CA ASN A 183 -18.58 47.36 -12.57
C ASN A 183 -18.70 48.73 -11.91
N ASN A 184 -17.92 48.97 -10.85
CA ASN A 184 -17.97 50.22 -10.06
C ASN A 184 -19.39 50.64 -9.65
N GLY A 185 -20.19 49.67 -9.19
CA GLY A 185 -21.58 49.90 -8.74
C GLY A 185 -22.63 49.99 -9.85
N SER A 186 -22.22 50.13 -11.11
CA SER A 186 -23.11 50.07 -12.28
C SER A 186 -23.28 48.64 -12.76
N LEU A 187 -24.45 48.31 -13.30
CA LEU A 187 -24.79 46.96 -13.75
C LEU A 187 -24.95 46.91 -15.27
N TYR A 188 -24.35 45.92 -15.92
CA TYR A 188 -24.32 45.73 -17.36
C TYR A 188 -24.94 44.38 -17.71
N TYR A 189 -25.92 44.36 -18.61
CA TYR A 189 -26.50 43.13 -19.16
C TYR A 189 -26.06 42.95 -20.61
N ASN A 190 -25.38 41.84 -20.91
CA ASN A 190 -24.80 41.56 -22.24
C ASN A 190 -24.03 42.77 -22.81
N GLY A 191 -23.20 43.40 -21.98
CA GLY A 191 -22.42 44.59 -22.32
C GLY A 191 -23.16 45.94 -22.30
N SER A 192 -24.49 45.95 -22.14
CA SER A 192 -25.30 47.18 -22.11
C SER A 192 -25.59 47.65 -20.69
N LEU A 193 -25.37 48.94 -20.41
CA LEU A 193 -25.66 49.54 -19.10
C LEU A 193 -27.16 49.50 -18.78
N ILE A 194 -27.51 49.04 -17.59
CA ILE A 194 -28.88 49.06 -17.07
C ILE A 194 -29.10 50.39 -16.33
N GLN A 195 -29.96 51.26 -16.87
CA GLN A 195 -30.16 52.65 -16.40
C GLN A 195 -31.02 52.80 -15.12
N ASN A 196 -30.96 51.91 -14.13
CA ASN A 196 -31.91 51.94 -13.00
C ASN A 196 -31.28 51.77 -11.60
N ASP A 197 -31.52 52.75 -10.73
CA ASP A 197 -30.95 52.96 -9.37
C ASP A 197 -31.43 51.98 -8.28
N LYS A 198 -32.07 50.85 -8.63
CA LYS A 198 -32.70 49.95 -7.66
C LYS A 198 -32.30 48.48 -7.75
N ILE A 199 -31.41 48.12 -8.67
CA ILE A 199 -30.94 46.73 -8.78
C ILE A 199 -29.78 46.54 -7.81
N VAL A 200 -30.03 45.81 -6.71
CA VAL A 200 -29.07 45.55 -5.63
C VAL A 200 -28.46 44.15 -5.79
N GLU A 201 -28.11 43.76 -7.02
CA GLU A 201 -27.39 42.51 -7.23
C GLU A 201 -25.96 42.64 -6.71
N LYS A 202 -25.53 41.62 -5.99
CA LYS A 202 -24.21 41.57 -5.38
C LYS A 202 -23.71 40.14 -5.36
N MET A 203 -22.41 39.97 -5.20
CA MET A 203 -21.82 38.67 -4.96
C MET A 203 -22.57 37.96 -3.83
N PRO A 204 -23.01 36.70 -4.04
CA PRO A 204 -23.64 35.93 -2.99
C PRO A 204 -22.71 35.79 -1.78
N SER A 205 -23.28 35.89 -0.58
CA SER A 205 -22.58 35.50 0.64
C SER A 205 -22.63 33.99 0.77
N PHE A 206 -21.47 33.36 0.97
CA PHE A 206 -21.34 31.94 1.30
C PHE A 206 -20.93 31.79 2.76
N ASN A 207 -21.72 31.04 3.52
CA ASN A 207 -21.40 30.68 4.90
C ASN A 207 -20.99 29.20 4.94
N ASN A 208 -19.74 28.90 5.27
CA ASN A 208 -19.26 27.52 5.35
C ASN A 208 -19.84 26.83 6.60
N ILE A 209 -21.00 26.19 6.42
CA ILE A 209 -21.74 25.50 7.47
C ILE A 209 -21.10 24.16 7.88
N TYR A 210 -20.16 23.64 7.10
CA TYR A 210 -19.52 22.36 7.39
C TYR A 210 -18.46 22.45 8.48
N SER A 211 -18.01 23.67 8.82
CA SER A 211 -16.96 23.92 9.83
C SER A 211 -17.23 23.28 11.19
N SER A 212 -18.49 23.29 11.66
CA SER A 212 -18.88 22.68 12.93
C SER A 212 -19.12 21.17 12.87
N GLU A 213 -19.22 20.61 11.67
CA GLU A 213 -19.50 19.19 11.41
C GLU A 213 -18.25 18.34 11.21
N ILE A 214 -17.08 18.99 11.16
CA ILE A 214 -15.78 18.36 10.97
C ILE A 214 -15.27 17.93 12.34
N SER A 215 -15.47 16.64 12.66
CA SER A 215 -14.69 15.98 13.69
C SER A 215 -13.45 15.40 13.02
N TRP A 216 -12.30 16.04 13.23
CA TRP A 216 -11.04 15.50 12.75
C TRP A 216 -10.79 14.16 13.41
N THR A 217 -10.62 13.11 12.62
CA THR A 217 -10.15 11.85 13.16
C THR A 217 -8.65 11.99 13.43
N GLU A 218 -8.28 12.26 14.69
CA GLU A 218 -6.88 12.23 15.15
C GLU A 218 -6.21 10.84 14.97
N ASN A 219 -6.96 9.83 14.51
CA ASN A 219 -6.54 8.42 14.51
C ASN A 219 -6.44 7.75 13.12
N ASN A 220 -6.60 8.48 12.00
CA ASN A 220 -6.82 7.85 10.69
C ASN A 220 -5.81 8.24 9.60
N VAL A 221 -4.53 8.29 9.94
CA VAL A 221 -3.56 7.62 9.06
C VAL A 221 -3.86 6.14 9.24
N GLN A 222 -4.17 5.39 8.18
CA GLN A 222 -4.33 3.93 8.27
C GLN A 222 -3.25 3.37 9.22
N PRO A 223 -3.62 2.81 10.40
CA PRO A 223 -2.67 2.07 11.18
C PRO A 223 -2.35 0.84 10.34
N ASN A 224 -1.18 0.82 9.69
CA ASN A 224 -0.66 -0.43 9.17
C ASN A 224 -0.41 -1.32 10.39
N THR A 225 -1.35 -2.21 10.67
CA THR A 225 -1.41 -3.08 11.86
C THR A 225 -0.40 -4.23 11.82
N SER A 226 0.69 -4.08 11.06
CA SER A 226 1.79 -5.04 11.04
C SER A 226 3.14 -4.35 11.28
N ASN A 227 3.39 -3.98 12.55
CA ASN A 227 4.65 -3.37 13.01
C ASN A 227 5.06 -2.09 12.26
N ALA A 228 4.22 -1.05 12.29
CA ALA A 228 4.66 0.29 11.92
C ALA A 228 5.22 1.00 13.15
N GLY A 229 6.38 1.64 13.02
CA GLY A 229 7.11 2.38 14.05
C GLY A 229 6.41 3.61 14.62
N SER A 230 5.08 3.69 14.52
CA SER A 230 4.19 4.72 15.06
C SER A 230 3.47 4.29 16.34
N ASN A 231 3.59 3.02 16.78
CA ASN A 231 3.02 2.59 18.05
C ASN A 231 3.84 3.14 19.23
N PRO A 232 3.27 3.98 20.13
CA PRO A 232 4.01 4.53 21.27
C PRO A 232 4.42 3.46 22.30
N ASN A 233 3.86 2.25 22.21
CA ASN A 233 4.25 1.10 23.03
C ASN A 233 5.29 0.19 22.35
N ASN A 234 5.79 0.55 21.17
CA ASN A 234 6.87 -0.19 20.52
C ASN A 234 8.09 -0.24 21.45
N LYS A 235 8.86 -1.32 21.35
CA LYS A 235 10.10 -1.47 22.10
C LYS A 235 11.27 -1.29 21.14
N TYR A 236 12.41 -0.94 21.70
CA TYR A 236 13.70 -0.93 21.03
C TYR A 236 14.78 -1.25 22.06
N LEU A 237 16.00 -1.56 21.62
CA LEU A 237 17.14 -1.70 22.53
C LEU A 237 17.95 -0.40 22.59
N ASN A 238 18.18 0.06 23.81
CA ASN A 238 19.06 1.19 24.09
C ASN A 238 20.43 0.68 24.55
N PHE A 239 21.47 1.16 23.89
CA PHE A 239 22.88 0.81 24.12
C PHE A 239 23.58 1.94 24.89
N ASP A 240 24.34 1.61 25.92
CA ASP A 240 24.99 2.59 26.82
C ASP A 240 26.46 2.86 26.50
N GLY A 241 27.01 2.18 25.48
CA GLY A 241 28.39 2.33 25.04
C GLY A 241 29.37 1.28 25.58
N ASN A 242 28.91 0.20 26.21
CA ASN A 242 29.65 -1.07 26.35
C ASN A 242 28.81 -2.30 25.95
N ASP A 243 27.68 -2.05 25.27
CA ASP A 243 26.68 -3.05 24.96
C ASP A 243 26.80 -3.57 23.53
N TYR A 244 26.36 -4.80 23.30
CA TYR A 244 26.21 -5.35 21.96
C TYR A 244 25.19 -6.50 21.91
N VAL A 245 24.72 -6.80 20.71
CA VAL A 245 24.01 -8.05 20.41
C VAL A 245 24.89 -8.90 19.51
N ARG A 246 25.03 -10.19 19.85
CA ARG A 246 25.71 -11.17 19.01
C ARG A 246 24.70 -12.10 18.37
N VAL A 247 24.79 -12.30 17.07
CA VAL A 247 23.98 -13.29 16.34
C VAL A 247 24.85 -14.35 15.70
N ASN A 248 24.54 -15.62 15.97
CA ASN A 248 25.34 -16.75 15.48
C ASN A 248 24.96 -17.16 14.04
N TYR A 249 25.87 -16.87 13.10
CA TYR A 249 25.78 -17.16 11.68
C TYR A 249 26.74 -18.24 11.19
N THR A 250 27.86 -18.51 11.88
CA THR A 250 28.82 -19.52 11.41
C THR A 250 28.61 -20.91 12.03
N ASN A 251 28.72 -21.94 11.21
CA ASN A 251 28.75 -23.34 11.64
C ASN A 251 30.05 -23.99 11.15
N THR A 252 30.85 -24.56 12.06
CA THR A 252 32.11 -25.23 11.73
C THR A 252 31.99 -26.73 11.95
N THR A 253 32.27 -27.51 10.90
CA THR A 253 32.27 -28.98 10.94
C THR A 253 33.66 -29.51 10.61
N THR A 254 34.18 -30.38 11.48
CA THR A 254 35.47 -31.05 11.27
C THR A 254 35.21 -32.51 10.92
N THR A 255 35.65 -32.94 9.75
CA THR A 255 35.56 -34.34 9.29
C THR A 255 36.95 -34.96 9.27
N THR A 256 37.10 -36.09 9.95
CA THR A 256 38.34 -36.88 9.97
C THR A 256 38.14 -38.15 9.16
N ASN A 257 38.85 -38.30 8.06
CA ASN A 257 38.84 -39.49 7.22
C ASN A 257 40.11 -40.31 7.47
N THR A 258 39.96 -41.61 7.67
CA THR A 258 41.06 -42.55 7.89
C THR A 258 41.01 -43.64 6.83
N ILE A 259 42.08 -43.80 6.04
CA ILE A 259 42.20 -44.86 5.04
C ILE A 259 43.35 -45.82 5.37
N THR A 260 43.18 -47.10 5.05
CA THR A 260 44.20 -48.14 5.19
C THR A 260 44.87 -48.38 3.83
N VAL A 261 46.19 -48.22 3.76
CA VAL A 261 47.00 -48.39 2.55
C VAL A 261 47.73 -49.76 2.61
N PRO A 262 47.59 -50.64 1.60
CA PRO A 262 48.28 -51.93 1.56
C PRO A 262 49.82 -51.79 1.57
N GLY A 263 50.52 -52.69 2.27
CA GLY A 263 51.98 -52.67 2.37
C GLY A 263 52.70 -53.12 1.08
N SER A 264 53.96 -52.72 0.93
CA SER A 264 54.82 -53.07 -0.23
C SER A 264 55.29 -54.53 -0.21
N TYR A 265 55.67 -55.07 -1.37
CA TYR A 265 56.22 -56.42 -1.51
C TYR A 265 57.75 -56.44 -1.41
N TYR A 266 58.34 -57.49 -0.84
CA TYR A 266 59.80 -57.72 -0.76
C TYR A 266 60.17 -59.19 -0.96
N ASP A 267 61.36 -59.44 -1.51
CA ASP A 267 61.93 -60.80 -1.70
C ASP A 267 62.77 -61.21 -0.47
N GLU A 268 62.63 -62.48 -0.05
CA GLU A 268 63.35 -63.11 1.05
C GLU A 268 64.01 -64.40 0.53
N VAL A 269 65.31 -64.56 0.78
CA VAL A 269 66.08 -65.78 0.48
C VAL A 269 66.26 -66.56 1.78
N ILE A 270 65.66 -67.75 1.83
CA ILE A 270 65.76 -68.69 2.94
C ILE A 270 67.02 -69.52 2.74
N THR A 271 68.07 -69.14 3.44
CA THR A 271 69.29 -69.92 3.64
C THR A 271 69.13 -70.80 4.89
N PHE A 272 69.93 -71.86 5.04
CA PHE A 272 69.90 -72.75 6.20
C PHE A 272 71.11 -72.58 7.14
N GLU A 273 71.99 -71.62 6.85
CA GLU A 273 73.30 -71.46 7.49
C GLU A 273 73.22 -71.11 8.99
N ASP A 274 72.26 -70.28 9.37
CA ASP A 274 72.06 -69.86 10.76
C ASP A 274 71.48 -70.97 11.67
N MET A 275 71.17 -72.15 11.11
CA MET A 275 70.78 -73.32 11.90
C MET A 275 71.95 -73.96 12.67
N GLY A 276 73.20 -73.71 12.25
CA GLY A 276 74.41 -74.17 12.93
C GLY A 276 74.51 -75.70 13.03
N VAL A 277 74.45 -76.42 11.91
CA VAL A 277 74.40 -77.89 11.87
C VAL A 277 75.80 -78.49 11.70
N SER A 278 76.21 -79.40 12.60
CA SER A 278 77.47 -80.16 12.48
C SER A 278 77.33 -81.48 11.68
N GLY A 279 76.14 -82.07 11.67
CA GLY A 279 75.79 -83.30 10.96
C GLY A 279 74.47 -83.18 10.21
N TRP A 280 73.37 -83.56 10.85
CA TRP A 280 71.99 -83.31 10.38
C TRP A 280 71.12 -82.84 11.54
N LYS A 281 70.12 -81.98 11.25
CA LYS A 281 69.20 -81.42 12.24
C LYS A 281 67.83 -81.19 11.59
N GLN A 282 66.76 -81.43 12.33
CA GLN A 282 65.41 -81.17 11.83
C GLN A 282 65.18 -79.66 11.66
N ILE A 283 64.50 -79.26 10.57
CA ILE A 283 64.05 -77.87 10.42
C ILE A 283 62.84 -77.68 11.33
N SER A 284 62.98 -76.80 12.32
CA SER A 284 61.92 -76.52 13.30
C SER A 284 60.77 -75.74 12.65
N ASN A 285 59.55 -75.96 13.13
CA ASN A 285 58.42 -75.08 12.83
C ASN A 285 58.72 -73.64 13.30
N GLY A 286 58.31 -72.66 12.51
CA GLY A 286 58.60 -71.24 12.72
C GLY A 286 59.93 -70.78 12.15
N TYR A 287 60.80 -71.67 11.64
CA TYR A 287 62.05 -71.26 11.02
C TYR A 287 61.79 -70.37 9.80
N ARG A 288 62.36 -69.15 9.83
CA ARG A 288 62.11 -68.07 8.86
C ARG A 288 60.61 -67.73 8.68
N GLY A 289 59.81 -67.91 9.74
CA GLY A 289 58.36 -67.64 9.72
C GLY A 289 57.54 -68.69 8.95
N MET A 290 58.12 -69.87 8.70
CA MET A 290 57.46 -70.98 8.02
C MET A 290 57.33 -72.20 8.91
N ASN A 291 56.25 -72.94 8.73
CA ASN A 291 56.10 -74.29 9.22
C ASN A 291 56.71 -75.26 8.20
N TRP A 292 57.51 -76.20 8.68
CA TRP A 292 58.24 -77.15 7.84
C TRP A 292 57.75 -78.56 8.13
N ASN A 293 57.65 -79.40 7.10
CA ASN A 293 57.34 -80.81 7.29
C ASN A 293 58.36 -81.45 8.26
N TYR A 294 57.89 -82.26 9.21
CA TYR A 294 58.73 -82.87 10.25
C TYR A 294 59.89 -83.71 9.69
N ARG A 295 59.80 -84.14 8.42
CA ARG A 295 60.81 -84.93 7.72
C ARG A 295 61.62 -84.15 6.68
N PHE A 296 61.55 -82.81 6.71
CA PHE A 296 62.46 -81.93 5.99
C PHE A 296 63.58 -81.49 6.95
N TYR A 297 64.81 -81.92 6.67
CA TYR A 297 65.96 -81.71 7.55
C TYR A 297 66.99 -80.80 6.89
N ALA A 298 67.82 -80.15 7.69
CA ALA A 298 69.03 -79.48 7.23
C ALA A 298 70.25 -80.36 7.56
N LEU A 299 71.24 -80.41 6.69
CA LEU A 299 72.49 -81.13 6.94
C LEU A 299 73.71 -80.32 6.52
N ASN A 300 74.85 -80.58 7.16
CA ASN A 300 76.12 -80.02 6.73
C ASN A 300 76.63 -80.81 5.52
N ALA A 301 76.47 -80.21 4.34
CA ALA A 301 76.78 -80.84 3.07
C ALA A 301 78.27 -81.10 2.88
N ASN A 302 79.15 -80.41 3.60
CA ASN A 302 80.61 -80.63 3.56
C ASN A 302 81.01 -82.04 4.02
N ASN A 303 80.17 -82.70 4.84
CA ASN A 303 80.41 -84.08 5.27
C ASN A 303 80.10 -85.13 4.19
N TYR A 304 79.53 -84.72 3.05
CA TYR A 304 79.06 -85.61 1.99
C TYR A 304 79.65 -85.24 0.62
N THR A 305 80.97 -85.06 0.54
CA THR A 305 81.70 -84.51 -0.61
C THR A 305 81.43 -85.19 -1.97
N ASN A 306 81.08 -86.48 -1.97
CA ASN A 306 80.77 -87.25 -3.17
C ASN A 306 79.25 -87.39 -3.45
N SER A 307 78.39 -86.57 -2.86
CA SER A 307 76.93 -86.66 -3.07
C SER A 307 76.35 -85.36 -3.62
N GLY A 308 75.12 -85.41 -4.13
CA GLY A 308 74.39 -84.22 -4.54
C GLY A 308 74.06 -83.27 -3.39
N TYR A 309 74.18 -83.72 -2.12
CA TYR A 309 74.09 -82.80 -0.99
C TYR A 309 75.22 -81.76 -1.03
N TYR A 310 76.45 -82.19 -1.33
CA TYR A 310 77.59 -81.28 -1.50
C TYR A 310 77.43 -80.35 -2.71
N ILE A 311 76.81 -80.87 -3.78
CA ILE A 311 76.62 -80.13 -5.03
C ILE A 311 75.52 -79.06 -4.92
N ALA A 312 74.44 -79.32 -4.19
CA ALA A 312 73.31 -78.39 -4.06
C ALA A 312 73.63 -77.04 -3.41
N ARG A 313 74.73 -76.96 -2.64
CA ARG A 313 75.16 -75.75 -1.94
C ARG A 313 75.23 -74.54 -2.88
N ASN A 314 74.55 -73.48 -2.50
CA ASN A 314 74.60 -72.19 -3.15
C ASN A 314 75.12 -71.09 -2.23
N SER A 315 74.63 -71.04 -0.98
CA SER A 315 75.19 -70.18 0.04
C SER A 315 75.63 -71.01 1.25
N GLY A 316 76.89 -70.89 1.64
CA GLY A 316 77.46 -71.61 2.78
C GLY A 316 77.51 -73.15 2.62
N GLY A 317 77.38 -73.86 3.75
CA GLY A 317 77.67 -75.29 3.88
C GLY A 317 76.47 -76.18 4.21
N ILE A 318 75.30 -75.62 4.48
CA ILE A 318 74.13 -76.31 5.00
C ILE A 318 73.03 -76.31 3.96
N VAL A 319 72.54 -77.50 3.61
CA VAL A 319 71.44 -77.67 2.64
C VAL A 319 70.26 -78.36 3.30
N ALA A 320 69.05 -78.06 2.84
CA ALA A 320 67.85 -78.79 3.22
C ALA A 320 67.72 -80.06 2.38
N TYR A 321 67.27 -81.16 2.97
CA TYR A 321 67.09 -82.44 2.29
C TYR A 321 65.89 -83.21 2.86
N ASN A 322 65.29 -84.06 2.04
CA ASN A 322 64.17 -84.90 2.46
C ASN A 322 64.65 -86.21 3.14
N ALA A 323 63.95 -86.73 4.15
CA ALA A 323 64.34 -87.97 4.84
C ALA A 323 63.92 -89.27 4.12
N TRP A 324 64.35 -90.46 4.62
CA TRP A 324 64.24 -91.77 3.96
C TRP A 324 62.82 -92.16 3.47
N ASN A 325 61.77 -91.79 4.22
CA ASN A 325 60.40 -92.26 3.98
C ASN A 325 59.36 -91.14 3.72
N GLU A 326 59.77 -89.89 3.51
CA GLU A 326 58.83 -88.79 3.25
C GLU A 326 58.88 -88.32 1.80
N ASN A 327 57.72 -88.33 1.14
CA ASN A 327 57.48 -87.75 -0.18
C ASN A 327 55.97 -87.48 -0.35
N PRO A 328 55.49 -86.22 -0.45
CA PRO A 328 56.25 -84.96 -0.46
C PRO A 328 56.80 -84.53 0.90
N VAL A 329 57.88 -83.73 0.88
CA VAL A 329 58.14 -82.76 1.97
C VAL A 329 57.52 -81.41 1.61
N TRP A 330 57.29 -80.55 2.60
CA TRP A 330 56.60 -79.28 2.36
C TRP A 330 57.00 -78.19 3.34
N PHE A 331 56.70 -76.95 3.00
CA PHE A 331 56.74 -75.80 3.89
C PHE A 331 55.56 -74.85 3.61
N GLU A 332 55.08 -74.16 4.62
CA GLU A 332 53.95 -73.22 4.54
C GLU A 332 54.14 -72.05 5.51
N THR A 333 53.41 -70.96 5.33
CA THR A 333 53.48 -69.82 6.24
C THR A 333 52.79 -70.13 7.57
N GLN A 334 53.38 -69.67 8.68
CA GLN A 334 52.85 -69.95 10.02
C GLN A 334 51.47 -69.31 10.27
N ASN A 335 51.18 -68.17 9.64
CA ASN A 335 49.94 -67.41 9.75
C ASN A 335 48.96 -67.64 8.58
N GLN A 336 49.20 -68.65 7.74
CA GLN A 336 48.43 -68.93 6.51
C GLN A 336 48.40 -67.79 5.49
N SER A 337 49.28 -66.78 5.61
CA SER A 337 49.41 -65.74 4.59
C SER A 337 49.98 -66.31 3.30
N THR A 338 49.65 -65.69 2.17
CA THR A 338 50.15 -66.13 0.88
C THR A 338 51.49 -65.48 0.56
N PHE A 339 52.35 -66.21 -0.14
CA PHE A 339 53.61 -65.72 -0.68
C PHE A 339 53.78 -66.17 -2.13
N THR A 340 54.77 -65.61 -2.82
CA THR A 340 55.18 -66.10 -4.15
C THR A 340 56.43 -66.94 -4.00
N LEU A 341 56.43 -68.18 -4.49
CA LEU A 341 57.64 -69.00 -4.56
C LEU A 341 58.41 -68.68 -5.83
N LYS A 342 59.55 -67.99 -5.72
CA LYS A 342 60.40 -67.63 -6.86
C LYS A 342 61.21 -68.81 -7.37
N GLY A 343 61.82 -69.57 -6.47
CA GLY A 343 62.60 -70.75 -6.83
C GLY A 343 63.52 -71.21 -5.72
N MET A 344 64.36 -72.20 -6.02
CA MET A 344 65.36 -72.75 -5.11
C MET A 344 66.49 -73.44 -5.88
N TRP A 345 67.69 -73.48 -5.32
CA TRP A 345 68.79 -74.29 -5.88
C TRP A 345 68.63 -75.74 -5.46
N MET A 346 68.75 -76.69 -6.38
CA MET A 346 68.59 -78.12 -6.07
C MET A 346 69.59 -79.01 -6.79
N ALA A 347 69.88 -80.18 -6.18
CA ALA A 347 70.62 -81.27 -6.81
C ALA A 347 70.11 -82.64 -6.32
N SER A 348 70.32 -83.68 -7.14
CA SER A 348 69.94 -85.06 -6.81
C SER A 348 70.99 -85.69 -5.89
N ALA A 349 70.60 -86.19 -4.71
CA ALA A 349 71.55 -86.60 -3.69
C ALA A 349 72.45 -87.79 -4.09
N TRP A 350 71.89 -88.83 -4.72
CA TRP A 350 72.62 -90.10 -4.92
C TRP A 350 72.55 -90.63 -6.36
N VAL A 351 71.41 -90.49 -7.04
CA VAL A 351 71.23 -90.94 -8.43
C VAL A 351 71.66 -89.87 -9.43
N GLY A 352 72.18 -90.28 -10.59
CA GLY A 352 72.72 -89.37 -11.60
C GLY A 352 71.76 -88.28 -12.05
N SER A 353 70.47 -88.62 -12.25
CA SER A 353 69.40 -87.69 -12.57
C SER A 353 68.05 -88.19 -12.04
N GLN A 354 67.16 -87.27 -11.67
CA GLN A 354 65.78 -87.57 -11.30
C GLN A 354 64.84 -86.40 -11.56
N SER A 355 63.53 -86.67 -11.65
CA SER A 355 62.50 -85.62 -11.67
C SER A 355 62.15 -85.15 -10.26
N VAL A 356 61.82 -83.86 -10.12
CA VAL A 356 61.22 -83.26 -8.93
C VAL A 356 60.04 -82.39 -9.34
N THR A 357 58.91 -82.57 -8.66
CA THR A 357 57.71 -81.74 -8.85
C THR A 357 57.57 -80.78 -7.68
N ILE A 358 57.56 -79.48 -7.97
CA ILE A 358 57.24 -78.41 -7.03
C ILE A 358 55.77 -78.05 -7.20
N ARG A 359 54.98 -78.29 -6.16
CA ARG A 359 53.54 -77.99 -6.11
C ARG A 359 53.29 -76.79 -5.21
N GLY A 360 52.79 -75.70 -5.76
CA GLY A 360 52.27 -74.57 -4.99
C GLY A 360 50.77 -74.74 -4.73
N ILE A 361 50.36 -74.75 -3.46
CA ILE A 361 48.96 -74.84 -3.04
C ILE A 361 48.45 -73.43 -2.71
N HIS A 362 47.37 -73.03 -3.35
CA HIS A 362 46.72 -71.73 -3.21
C HIS A 362 45.71 -71.71 -2.04
N PRO A 363 45.26 -70.54 -1.56
CA PRO A 363 44.30 -70.42 -0.45
C PRO A 363 43.05 -71.29 -0.57
N ASN A 364 42.49 -71.37 -1.78
CA ASN A 364 41.31 -72.18 -2.12
C ASN A 364 41.59 -73.68 -2.28
N ASN A 365 42.78 -74.15 -1.89
CA ASN A 365 43.27 -75.53 -2.03
C ASN A 365 43.47 -76.01 -3.49
N SER A 366 43.35 -75.13 -4.49
CA SER A 366 43.85 -75.43 -5.84
C SER A 366 45.38 -75.49 -5.86
N TYR A 367 45.97 -76.11 -6.87
CA TYR A 367 47.42 -76.27 -6.95
C TYR A 367 48.00 -75.99 -8.34
N THR A 368 49.23 -75.50 -8.36
CA THR A 368 50.06 -75.34 -9.55
C THR A 368 51.30 -76.21 -9.43
N ASP A 369 51.51 -77.12 -10.37
CA ASP A 369 52.68 -78.00 -10.42
C ASP A 369 53.71 -77.50 -11.43
N LYS A 370 54.99 -77.54 -11.06
CA LYS A 370 56.13 -77.41 -11.96
C LYS A 370 57.08 -78.58 -11.79
N VAL A 371 57.37 -79.26 -12.90
CA VAL A 371 58.25 -80.44 -12.92
C VAL A 371 59.61 -80.03 -13.47
N PHE A 372 60.66 -80.45 -12.79
CA PHE A 372 62.05 -80.19 -13.16
C PHE A 372 62.86 -81.48 -13.14
N THR A 373 64.02 -81.48 -13.80
CA THR A 373 65.01 -82.54 -13.72
C THR A 373 66.23 -82.02 -12.98
N ILE A 374 66.69 -82.74 -11.96
CA ILE A 374 67.87 -82.40 -11.15
C ILE A 374 68.93 -83.49 -11.29
N SER A 375 70.21 -83.08 -11.29
CA SER A 375 71.35 -83.99 -11.43
C SER A 375 72.16 -84.10 -10.14
N ARG A 376 72.88 -85.22 -9.96
CA ARG A 376 73.91 -85.35 -8.92
C ARG A 376 75.20 -84.63 -9.31
N TYR A 377 75.43 -84.39 -10.59
CA TYR A 377 76.70 -83.85 -11.10
C TYR A 377 76.73 -82.32 -11.18
N SER A 378 75.57 -81.66 -11.13
CA SER A 378 75.45 -80.20 -11.19
C SER A 378 74.23 -79.71 -10.42
N LYS A 379 74.36 -78.59 -9.69
CA LYS A 379 73.21 -77.89 -9.11
C LYS A 379 72.44 -77.13 -10.18
N SER A 380 71.16 -76.91 -9.96
CA SER A 380 70.30 -76.13 -10.85
C SER A 380 69.39 -75.20 -10.07
N TRP A 381 69.22 -73.98 -10.55
CA TRP A 381 68.19 -73.07 -10.06
C TRP A 381 66.84 -73.48 -10.66
N LEU A 382 65.90 -73.87 -9.81
CA LEU A 382 64.54 -74.18 -10.24
C LEU A 382 63.70 -72.91 -10.19
N ASN A 383 63.55 -72.24 -11.33
CA ASN A 383 62.72 -71.04 -11.45
C ASN A 383 61.22 -71.41 -11.45
N THR A 384 60.61 -71.36 -10.28
CA THR A 384 59.21 -71.74 -10.09
C THR A 384 58.26 -70.58 -10.35
N ASN A 385 58.54 -69.38 -9.84
CA ASN A 385 57.67 -68.19 -9.91
C ASN A 385 56.16 -68.51 -9.78
N ILE A 386 55.76 -69.22 -8.72
CA ILE A 386 54.35 -69.57 -8.45
C ILE A 386 53.78 -68.55 -7.45
N PRO A 387 52.89 -67.65 -7.87
CA PRO A 387 52.33 -66.61 -7.01
C PRO A 387 51.23 -67.15 -6.10
N ASN A 388 50.94 -66.41 -5.03
CA ASN A 388 49.76 -66.58 -4.20
C ASN A 388 49.60 -68.00 -3.62
N VAL A 389 50.68 -68.58 -3.09
CA VAL A 389 50.68 -69.90 -2.46
C VAL A 389 50.68 -69.75 -0.94
N LYS A 390 49.92 -70.59 -0.24
CA LYS A 390 50.00 -70.72 1.23
C LYS A 390 50.97 -71.83 1.65
N LYS A 391 51.15 -72.84 0.79
CA LYS A 391 51.96 -74.04 1.04
C LYS A 391 52.68 -74.48 -0.23
N VAL A 392 53.90 -74.98 -0.08
CA VAL A 392 54.71 -75.55 -1.16
C VAL A 392 55.04 -77.00 -0.80
N GLU A 393 54.76 -77.93 -1.71
CA GLU A 393 55.15 -79.33 -1.60
C GLU A 393 56.22 -79.66 -2.63
N ILE A 394 57.25 -80.40 -2.22
CA ILE A 394 58.36 -80.86 -3.06
C ILE A 394 58.28 -82.38 -3.13
N ARG A 395 57.94 -82.88 -4.32
CA ARG A 395 57.77 -84.30 -4.59
C ARG A 395 58.98 -84.83 -5.36
N ARG A 396 59.70 -85.79 -4.78
CA ARG A 396 60.83 -86.46 -5.45
C ARG A 396 60.35 -87.56 -6.39
N GLY A 397 61.12 -87.82 -7.45
CA GLY A 397 60.93 -88.93 -8.37
C GLY A 397 61.45 -90.25 -7.80
N SER A 398 62.79 -90.43 -7.79
CA SER A 398 63.40 -91.74 -7.47
C SER A 398 64.29 -91.74 -6.22
N SER A 399 64.95 -90.63 -5.88
CA SER A 399 65.98 -90.58 -4.83
C SER A 399 65.88 -89.28 -4.01
N TRP A 400 66.61 -89.19 -2.89
CA TRP A 400 66.71 -87.95 -2.12
C TRP A 400 67.22 -86.77 -2.95
N PHE A 401 66.83 -85.57 -2.56
CA PHE A 401 67.32 -84.31 -3.11
C PHE A 401 67.91 -83.44 -2.00
N ALA A 402 68.75 -82.48 -2.38
CA ALA A 402 69.02 -81.31 -1.56
C ALA A 402 68.51 -80.04 -2.23
N ALA A 403 68.11 -79.08 -1.39
CA ALA A 403 67.67 -77.75 -1.75
C ALA A 403 68.43 -76.70 -0.91
N ASP A 404 68.73 -75.56 -1.53
CA ASP A 404 69.37 -74.42 -0.88
C ASP A 404 68.81 -73.10 -1.43
N ASP A 405 68.97 -72.01 -0.68
CA ASP A 405 68.56 -70.65 -1.02
C ASP A 405 67.14 -70.57 -1.62
N ILE A 406 66.14 -71.00 -0.84
CA ILE A 406 64.74 -70.95 -1.26
C ILE A 406 64.28 -69.49 -1.27
N THR A 407 63.98 -68.95 -2.45
CA THR A 407 63.57 -67.53 -2.60
C THR A 407 62.06 -67.40 -2.69
N ILE A 408 61.50 -66.49 -1.88
CA ILE A 408 60.07 -66.18 -1.82
C ILE A 408 59.82 -64.67 -1.80
N THR A 409 58.63 -64.22 -2.21
CA THR A 409 58.19 -62.81 -2.09
C THR A 409 57.03 -62.69 -1.08
N ARG A 410 57.12 -61.75 -0.13
CA ARG A 410 56.09 -61.44 0.90
C ARG A 410 55.57 -60.01 0.77
N GLN A 411 54.42 -59.72 1.37
CA GLN A 411 53.87 -58.37 1.51
C GLN A 411 54.04 -57.85 2.95
N ASN A 412 54.48 -56.60 3.09
CA ASN A 412 54.53 -55.88 4.37
C ASN A 412 53.10 -55.63 4.92
N PRO A 413 52.95 -55.41 6.24
CA PRO A 413 51.68 -55.03 6.84
C PRO A 413 51.14 -53.70 6.25
N PRO A 414 49.81 -53.51 6.14
CA PRO A 414 49.22 -52.23 5.73
C PRO A 414 49.48 -51.11 6.77
N THR A 415 49.51 -49.86 6.29
CA THR A 415 49.63 -48.65 7.13
C THR A 415 48.34 -47.81 7.08
N THR A 416 48.14 -46.95 8.07
CA THR A 416 46.95 -46.10 8.17
C THR A 416 47.32 -44.63 7.94
N GLN A 417 46.54 -43.92 7.11
CA GLN A 417 46.68 -42.48 6.88
C GLN A 417 45.39 -41.76 7.30
N THR A 418 45.53 -40.69 8.10
CA THR A 418 44.42 -39.86 8.58
C THR A 418 44.48 -38.47 7.94
N THR A 419 43.37 -37.94 7.47
CA THR A 419 43.24 -36.57 6.96
C THR A 419 42.06 -35.87 7.65
N THR A 420 42.31 -34.69 8.20
CA THR A 420 41.29 -33.86 8.87
C THR A 420 40.94 -32.67 7.98
N THR A 421 39.66 -32.47 7.68
CA THR A 421 39.15 -31.32 6.92
C THR A 421 38.17 -30.53 7.78
N THR A 422 38.41 -29.24 7.96
CA THR A 422 37.49 -28.32 8.67
C THR A 422 36.78 -27.42 7.66
N THR A 423 35.45 -27.40 7.69
CA THR A 423 34.62 -26.57 6.82
C THR A 423 33.75 -25.64 7.66
N THR A 424 33.79 -24.33 7.37
CA THR A 424 32.92 -23.33 7.99
C THR A 424 31.91 -22.81 6.96
N THR A 425 30.64 -22.72 7.34
CA THR A 425 29.56 -22.20 6.48
C THR A 425 28.84 -21.02 7.14
N THR A 426 28.27 -20.14 6.32
CA THR A 426 27.44 -19.00 6.74
C THR A 426 26.40 -18.67 5.66
N ILE A 427 25.29 -18.05 6.07
CA ILE A 427 24.29 -17.47 5.18
C ILE A 427 24.40 -15.93 5.10
N LEU A 428 25.28 -15.31 5.89
CA LEU A 428 25.59 -13.89 5.70
C LEU A 428 26.35 -13.69 4.38
N PRO A 429 26.13 -12.55 3.69
CA PRO A 429 26.86 -12.25 2.47
C PRO A 429 28.35 -12.10 2.74
N LYS A 430 29.16 -12.91 2.07
CA LYS A 430 30.63 -12.99 2.24
C LYS A 430 31.36 -12.48 1.00
N TYR A 431 32.66 -12.29 1.12
CA TYR A 431 33.53 -11.87 0.02
C TYR A 431 32.95 -10.66 -0.72
N ASN A 432 32.83 -10.75 -2.04
CA ASN A 432 32.31 -9.68 -2.89
C ASN A 432 30.81 -9.83 -3.24
N GLU A 433 30.06 -10.69 -2.55
CA GLU A 433 28.62 -10.91 -2.80
C GLU A 433 27.79 -9.62 -2.70
N THR A 434 26.60 -9.58 -3.29
CA THR A 434 25.68 -8.45 -3.11
C THR A 434 25.05 -8.47 -1.73
N ARG A 435 24.76 -7.30 -1.16
CA ARG A 435 24.11 -7.21 0.15
C ARG A 435 23.46 -5.86 0.39
N THR A 436 22.45 -5.85 1.25
CA THR A 436 21.87 -4.65 1.83
C THR A 436 21.70 -4.86 3.33
N ILE A 437 21.99 -3.83 4.12
CA ILE A 437 21.68 -3.78 5.56
C ILE A 437 20.87 -2.52 5.80
N THR A 438 19.75 -2.65 6.51
CA THR A 438 18.92 -1.53 6.98
C THR A 438 18.80 -1.57 8.49
N VAL A 439 18.67 -0.40 9.11
CA VAL A 439 18.48 -0.28 10.55
C VAL A 439 17.91 1.10 10.89
N TRP A 440 17.07 1.15 11.92
CA TRP A 440 16.66 2.40 12.57
C TRP A 440 17.60 2.70 13.73
N VAL A 441 18.09 3.93 13.82
CA VAL A 441 19.00 4.36 14.89
C VAL A 441 18.61 5.70 15.51
N TYR A 442 18.82 5.83 16.82
CA TYR A 442 18.66 7.03 17.62
C TYR A 442 19.94 7.30 18.40
N PRO A 443 20.94 8.01 17.84
CA PRO A 443 22.18 8.31 18.56
C PRO A 443 21.91 9.23 19.77
N SER A 444 22.38 8.88 20.96
CA SER A 444 22.18 9.69 22.17
C SER A 444 23.24 10.77 22.37
N ASP A 445 24.37 10.69 21.66
CA ASP A 445 25.48 11.64 21.74
C ASP A 445 26.15 11.83 20.36
N ASP A 446 27.22 12.63 20.31
CA ASP A 446 28.01 12.89 19.10
C ASP A 446 29.22 11.96 18.95
N HIS A 447 29.23 10.82 19.65
CA HIS A 447 30.35 9.89 19.62
C HIS A 447 30.52 9.24 18.25
N ASN A 448 31.78 9.05 17.85
CA ASN A 448 32.14 8.30 16.64
C ASN A 448 32.15 6.82 16.96
N THR A 449 31.29 6.06 16.30
CA THR A 449 31.08 4.65 16.63
C THR A 449 31.90 3.72 15.76
N GLY A 450 32.61 4.25 14.75
CA GLY A 450 33.27 3.43 13.72
C GLY A 450 32.27 2.46 13.10
N GLY A 451 32.53 1.15 13.09
CA GLY A 451 31.56 0.13 12.64
C GLY A 451 30.48 -0.26 13.66
N GLY A 452 30.37 0.49 14.76
CA GLY A 452 29.67 0.05 15.96
C GLY A 452 28.14 -0.01 15.89
N ILE A 453 27.48 0.42 14.81
CA ILE A 453 26.03 0.19 14.68
C ILE A 453 25.79 -1.28 14.30
N ILE A 454 26.41 -1.75 13.22
CA ILE A 454 26.35 -3.15 12.77
C ILE A 454 27.70 -3.53 12.17
N THR A 455 28.26 -4.69 12.53
CA THR A 455 29.53 -5.21 11.99
C THR A 455 29.45 -6.70 11.63
N THR A 456 30.01 -7.04 10.46
CA THR A 456 30.41 -8.41 10.08
C THR A 456 31.78 -8.39 9.39
N GLY A 457 32.50 -9.51 9.41
CA GLY A 457 33.87 -9.65 8.94
C GLY A 457 34.89 -9.90 10.05
N THR A 458 36.14 -10.10 9.66
CA THR A 458 37.29 -10.19 10.59
C THR A 458 38.58 -9.67 9.95
N GLY A 459 39.44 -9.06 10.76
CA GLY A 459 40.73 -8.49 10.38
C GLY A 459 40.73 -6.97 10.31
N ASP A 460 41.54 -6.34 11.15
CA ASP A 460 41.70 -4.87 11.17
C ASP A 460 42.45 -4.36 9.93
N CYS A 461 41.94 -3.31 9.29
CA CYS A 461 42.55 -2.68 8.11
C CYS A 461 42.85 -3.65 6.93
N THR A 462 42.04 -4.69 6.75
CA THR A 462 42.31 -5.76 5.76
C THR A 462 41.38 -5.77 4.54
N GLY A 463 40.41 -4.87 4.44
CA GLY A 463 39.35 -4.92 3.42
C GLY A 463 38.34 -6.06 3.60
N LYS A 464 38.37 -6.72 4.77
CA LYS A 464 37.58 -7.92 5.11
C LYS A 464 36.40 -7.62 6.05
N MET A 465 36.11 -6.35 6.28
CA MET A 465 35.01 -5.90 7.14
C MET A 465 33.85 -5.38 6.30
N PHE A 466 32.65 -5.45 6.85
CA PHE A 466 31.47 -4.75 6.37
C PHE A 466 30.73 -4.22 7.59
N GLY A 467 31.02 -2.97 7.94
CA GLY A 467 30.49 -2.30 9.12
C GLY A 467 29.75 -1.02 8.77
N ILE A 468 28.79 -0.66 9.61
CA ILE A 468 28.01 0.56 9.56
C ILE A 468 28.17 1.26 10.90
N GLY A 469 28.37 2.57 10.87
CA GLY A 469 28.24 3.38 12.07
C GLY A 469 28.15 4.86 11.77
N ARG A 470 28.66 5.67 12.69
CA ARG A 470 28.52 7.12 12.66
C ARG A 470 29.85 7.79 12.92
N SER A 471 30.18 8.80 12.12
CA SER A 471 31.40 9.60 12.26
C SER A 471 31.08 11.07 12.03
N ASN A 472 31.37 11.94 13.01
CA ASN A 472 31.10 13.37 13.00
C ASN A 472 29.65 13.71 12.60
N GLY A 473 28.69 12.96 13.16
CA GLY A 473 27.27 13.14 12.87
C GLY A 473 26.82 12.62 11.50
N LYS A 474 27.69 11.97 10.72
CA LYS A 474 27.39 11.46 9.38
C LYS A 474 27.40 9.93 9.33
N LEU A 475 26.65 9.36 8.40
CA LEU A 475 26.63 7.92 8.17
C LEU A 475 28.00 7.45 7.65
N PHE A 476 28.59 6.49 8.35
CA PHE A 476 29.92 5.93 8.09
C PHE A 476 29.83 4.47 7.69
N PHE A 477 30.51 4.13 6.61
CA PHE A 477 30.74 2.76 6.17
C PHE A 477 32.19 2.36 6.50
N TRP A 478 32.33 1.22 7.17
CA TRP A 478 33.62 0.66 7.57
C TRP A 478 33.92 -0.62 6.76
N GLY A 479 34.86 -0.52 5.83
CA GLY A 479 35.31 -1.65 5.00
C GLY A 479 36.59 -2.30 5.50
N GLY A 480 37.14 -1.82 6.63
CA GLY A 480 38.45 -2.22 7.15
C GLY A 480 39.57 -1.56 6.35
N CYS A 481 39.69 -0.23 6.47
CA CYS A 481 40.54 0.64 5.63
C CYS A 481 40.08 0.81 4.18
N LYS A 482 38.88 0.31 3.86
CA LYS A 482 38.10 0.68 2.67
C LYS A 482 36.88 1.47 3.13
N ASP A 483 37.16 2.56 3.84
CA ASP A 483 36.17 3.26 4.66
C ASP A 483 35.62 4.47 3.91
N TRP A 484 34.40 4.85 4.24
CA TRP A 484 33.73 5.98 3.62
C TRP A 484 32.81 6.69 4.60
N VAL A 485 33.03 7.98 4.79
CA VAL A 485 32.10 8.88 5.48
C VAL A 485 31.24 9.53 4.40
N SER A 486 29.94 9.23 4.40
CA SER A 486 28.98 9.91 3.52
C SER A 486 28.75 11.36 3.97
N ASN A 487 28.12 12.17 3.15
CA ASN A 487 27.63 13.50 3.49
C ASN A 487 26.23 13.51 4.14
N LEU A 488 25.60 12.33 4.25
CA LEU A 488 24.28 12.17 4.84
C LEU A 488 24.34 12.32 6.37
N SER A 489 23.51 13.21 6.91
CA SER A 489 23.47 13.51 8.34
C SER A 489 22.65 12.48 9.11
N VAL A 490 23.22 11.92 10.18
CA VAL A 490 22.53 11.10 11.18
C VAL A 490 22.49 11.91 12.49
N PRO A 491 21.44 12.73 12.69
CA PRO A 491 21.35 13.64 13.83
C PRO A 491 21.29 12.89 15.17
N LYS A 492 21.82 13.52 16.23
CA LYS A 492 21.64 13.03 17.60
C LYS A 492 20.23 13.32 18.09
N ASN A 493 19.76 12.54 19.05
CA ASN A 493 18.44 12.65 19.68
C ASN A 493 17.28 12.63 18.68
N GLN A 494 17.46 11.90 17.57
CA GLN A 494 16.49 11.82 16.50
C GLN A 494 16.61 10.48 15.80
N TRP A 495 15.46 9.82 15.57
CA TRP A 495 15.43 8.56 14.83
C TRP A 495 15.73 8.78 13.36
N SER A 496 16.64 7.97 12.82
CA SER A 496 17.00 7.97 11.40
C SER A 496 16.94 6.55 10.88
N PHE A 497 16.30 6.36 9.72
CA PHE A 497 16.43 5.13 8.97
C PHE A 497 17.73 5.18 8.19
N ILE A 498 18.60 4.19 8.34
CA ILE A 498 19.83 4.11 7.57
C ILE A 498 19.89 2.81 6.78
N ALA A 499 20.42 2.89 5.56
CA ALA A 499 20.67 1.72 4.74
C ALA A 499 22.03 1.81 4.05
N ILE A 500 22.72 0.68 3.97
CA ILE A 500 23.91 0.52 3.13
C ILE A 500 23.66 -0.63 2.17
N ARG A 501 23.71 -0.34 0.88
CA ARG A 501 23.58 -1.30 -0.22
C ARG A 501 24.92 -1.44 -0.94
N TYR A 502 25.34 -2.68 -1.18
CA TYR A 502 26.49 -3.00 -2.02
C TYR A 502 26.09 -3.94 -3.16
N ASN A 503 26.33 -3.51 -4.41
CA ASN A 503 25.95 -4.25 -5.61
C ASN A 503 27.08 -5.11 -6.22
N GLY A 504 28.18 -5.34 -5.50
CA GLY A 504 29.37 -6.02 -6.03
C GLY A 504 30.42 -5.08 -6.65
N SER A 505 30.07 -3.80 -6.86
CA SER A 505 30.93 -2.79 -7.51
C SER A 505 30.87 -1.39 -6.90
N LYS A 506 29.83 -1.06 -6.13
CA LYS A 506 29.62 0.25 -5.54
C LYS A 506 28.86 0.14 -4.23
N VAL A 507 29.14 1.06 -3.32
CA VAL A 507 28.43 1.22 -2.05
C VAL A 507 27.51 2.43 -2.17
N ARG A 508 26.23 2.25 -1.83
CA ARG A 508 25.25 3.34 -1.74
C ARG A 508 24.71 3.41 -0.32
N ALA A 509 24.75 4.60 0.25
CA ALA A 509 24.25 4.92 1.57
C ALA A 509 22.92 5.67 1.48
N TYR A 510 22.07 5.45 2.47
CA TYR A 510 20.79 6.12 2.65
C TYR A 510 20.67 6.58 4.08
N VAL A 511 20.14 7.79 4.26
CA VAL A 511 19.58 8.25 5.53
C VAL A 511 18.21 8.83 5.22
N ASN A 512 17.17 8.19 5.75
CA ASN A 512 15.77 8.44 5.38
C ASN A 512 15.57 8.27 3.86
N ASP A 513 15.03 9.28 3.19
CA ASP A 513 14.79 9.34 1.75
C ASP A 513 16.03 9.78 0.93
N ASN A 514 17.02 10.37 1.59
CA ASN A 514 18.22 10.90 0.97
C ASN A 514 19.29 9.82 0.78
N TRP A 515 20.04 9.88 -0.32
CA TRP A 515 21.06 8.88 -0.64
C TRP A 515 22.34 9.48 -1.25
N GLU A 516 23.44 8.75 -1.13
CA GLU A 516 24.73 9.05 -1.74
C GLU A 516 25.39 7.75 -2.20
N GLU A 517 26.25 7.80 -3.22
CA GLU A 517 26.95 6.62 -3.75
C GLU A 517 28.45 6.89 -3.89
N THR A 518 29.25 5.85 -3.65
CA THR A 518 30.70 5.84 -3.86
C THR A 518 31.14 4.63 -4.69
N ASN A 519 32.33 4.74 -5.31
CA ASN A 519 32.92 3.70 -6.16
C ASN A 519 33.75 2.66 -5.40
N LEU A 520 33.59 2.55 -4.07
CA LEU A 520 34.26 1.52 -3.28
C LEU A 520 33.79 0.12 -3.70
N ASN A 521 34.76 -0.78 -3.92
CA ASN A 521 34.53 -2.11 -4.47
C ASN A 521 35.57 -3.17 -4.03
N GLY A 522 35.34 -4.40 -4.47
CA GLY A 522 36.26 -5.52 -4.29
C GLY A 522 36.44 -5.89 -2.82
N PHE A 523 35.33 -5.99 -2.08
CA PHE A 523 35.35 -6.39 -0.68
C PHE A 523 35.63 -7.89 -0.56
N ASN A 524 36.34 -8.27 0.51
CA ASN A 524 36.65 -9.65 0.82
C ASN A 524 36.14 -10.02 2.22
N THR A 525 34.88 -9.67 2.51
CA THR A 525 34.27 -9.83 3.84
C THR A 525 34.35 -11.28 4.29
N GLN A 526 35.11 -11.56 5.34
CA GLN A 526 35.29 -12.94 5.81
C GLN A 526 34.07 -13.42 6.59
N MET A 527 33.86 -14.74 6.64
CA MET A 527 32.79 -15.32 7.43
C MET A 527 33.00 -15.00 8.91
N SER A 528 31.97 -14.47 9.55
CA SER A 528 31.96 -14.11 10.97
C SER A 528 30.55 -14.23 11.53
N GLU A 529 30.41 -14.07 12.84
CA GLU A 529 29.14 -13.73 13.48
C GLU A 529 28.73 -12.29 13.13
N LEU A 530 27.48 -11.93 13.40
CA LEU A 530 26.99 -10.57 13.28
C LEU A 530 26.99 -9.91 14.66
N PHE A 531 27.45 -8.66 14.71
CA PHE A 531 27.44 -7.84 15.92
C PHE A 531 26.63 -6.57 15.67
N ILE A 532 25.73 -6.23 16.59
CA ILE A 532 24.91 -5.02 16.55
C ILE A 532 25.25 -4.23 17.81
N GLY A 533 25.54 -2.94 17.70
CA GLY A 533 25.90 -2.07 18.82
C GLY A 533 27.38 -2.09 19.24
N GLY A 534 28.22 -2.98 18.67
CA GLY A 534 29.65 -3.06 18.99
C GLY A 534 30.53 -3.31 17.76
N GLU A 535 31.65 -2.57 17.67
CA GLU A 535 32.64 -2.72 16.61
C GLU A 535 33.72 -3.73 17.00
N THR A 536 33.84 -4.81 16.23
CA THR A 536 34.85 -5.86 16.46
C THR A 536 35.64 -6.20 15.20
N THR A 537 36.96 -6.41 15.35
CA THR A 537 37.87 -6.88 14.29
C THR A 537 38.19 -8.37 14.41
N ASN A 538 37.84 -9.02 15.53
CA ASN A 538 38.27 -10.38 15.88
C ASN A 538 37.07 -11.29 16.18
N ASN A 539 36.00 -11.15 15.40
CA ASN A 539 34.77 -11.94 15.51
C ASN A 539 34.20 -11.98 16.95
N GLY A 540 34.17 -10.83 17.63
CA GLY A 540 33.65 -10.68 18.99
C GLY A 540 34.64 -10.99 20.12
N SER A 541 35.90 -11.31 19.82
CA SER A 541 36.92 -11.56 20.86
C SER A 541 37.38 -10.28 21.57
N SER A 542 37.23 -9.12 20.91
CA SER A 542 37.56 -7.80 21.43
C SER A 542 36.77 -6.73 20.67
N TYR A 543 36.47 -5.60 21.32
CA TYR A 543 35.74 -4.48 20.73
C TYR A 543 36.54 -3.19 20.82
N ARG A 544 36.40 -2.31 19.82
CA ARG A 544 37.12 -1.02 19.76
C ARG A 544 36.22 0.16 20.12
N ASN A 545 34.99 0.15 19.60
CA ASN A 545 33.99 1.19 19.78
C ASN A 545 32.61 0.56 19.96
N TYR A 546 31.69 1.34 20.53
CA TYR A 546 30.30 0.91 20.76
C TYR A 546 29.34 2.01 20.34
N PHE A 547 28.14 1.61 19.94
CA PHE A 547 27.04 2.53 19.71
C PHE A 547 26.41 2.97 21.04
N ARG A 548 25.87 4.19 21.05
CA ARG A 548 25.16 4.78 22.18
C ARG A 548 23.83 5.34 21.72
N GLY A 549 22.74 4.83 22.29
CA GLY A 549 21.37 5.19 21.96
C GLY A 549 20.54 4.02 21.45
N GLY A 550 19.42 4.31 20.78
CA GLY A 550 18.44 3.32 20.35
C GLY A 550 18.79 2.65 19.02
N ILE A 551 18.57 1.33 18.92
CA ILE A 551 18.57 0.57 17.66
C ILE A 551 17.24 -0.19 17.56
N ASP A 552 16.66 -0.17 16.36
CA ASP A 552 15.42 -0.89 16.04
C ASP A 552 15.45 -1.44 14.60
N GLU A 553 14.59 -2.43 14.31
CA GLU A 553 14.24 -2.88 12.96
C GLU A 553 15.46 -3.17 12.04
N VAL A 554 16.39 -4.00 12.54
CA VAL A 554 17.62 -4.39 11.82
C VAL A 554 17.32 -5.50 10.83
N ALA A 555 17.61 -5.29 9.54
CA ALA A 555 17.41 -6.30 8.51
C ALA A 555 18.60 -6.40 7.55
N ILE A 556 18.84 -7.62 7.04
CA ILE A 556 19.95 -7.94 6.15
C ILE A 556 19.45 -8.80 4.99
N TRP A 557 19.86 -8.44 3.77
CA TRP A 557 19.59 -9.19 2.55
C TRP A 557 20.89 -9.63 1.89
N ASN A 558 20.86 -10.79 1.23
CA ASN A 558 21.90 -11.24 0.31
C ASN A 558 21.72 -10.70 -1.12
N GLU A 559 20.96 -9.61 -1.23
CA GLU A 559 20.67 -8.89 -2.46
C GLU A 559 20.98 -7.41 -2.28
N ALA A 560 21.35 -6.75 -3.37
CA ALA A 560 21.45 -5.30 -3.41
C ALA A 560 20.09 -4.69 -3.76
N LEU A 561 19.26 -4.40 -2.74
CA LEU A 561 17.91 -3.83 -2.91
C LEU A 561 17.87 -2.57 -3.78
N THR A 562 16.81 -2.38 -4.57
CA THR A 562 16.66 -1.18 -5.39
C THR A 562 16.36 0.07 -4.56
N HIS A 563 16.51 1.26 -5.17
CA HIS A 563 16.16 2.53 -4.53
C HIS A 563 14.70 2.55 -4.04
N ASN A 564 13.77 2.12 -4.90
CA ASN A 564 12.34 2.09 -4.58
C ASN A 564 12.02 1.10 -3.46
N GLU A 565 12.74 -0.02 -3.37
CA GLU A 565 12.57 -0.97 -2.27
C GLU A 565 13.08 -0.41 -0.94
N ILE A 566 14.21 0.31 -0.96
CA ILE A 566 14.74 0.96 0.25
C ILE A 566 13.81 2.08 0.72
N LEU A 567 13.25 2.88 -0.20
CA LEU A 567 12.22 3.87 0.14
C LEU A 567 10.94 3.23 0.67
N ALA A 568 10.51 2.09 0.11
CA ALA A 568 9.37 1.34 0.62
C ALA A 568 9.63 0.77 2.03
N LEU A 569 10.87 0.39 2.35
CA LEU A 569 11.27 -0.04 3.70
C LEU A 569 11.32 1.13 4.69
N TYR A 570 11.80 2.30 4.24
CA TYR A 570 11.76 3.54 5.03
C TYR A 570 10.32 3.96 5.34
N ASN A 571 9.45 3.89 4.33
CA ASN A 571 8.02 4.17 4.42
C ASN A 571 7.73 5.53 5.10
N ASP A 572 8.42 6.58 4.65
CA ASP A 572 8.27 7.96 5.13
C ASP A 572 8.30 8.11 6.66
N GLY A 573 9.19 7.38 7.35
CA GLY A 573 9.30 7.46 8.81
C GLY A 573 8.63 6.31 9.55
N SER A 574 7.65 5.66 8.93
CA SER A 574 6.83 4.63 9.58
C SER A 574 7.51 3.27 9.65
N GLY A 575 8.49 3.01 8.78
CA GLY A 575 9.04 1.67 8.60
C GLY A 575 8.05 0.70 7.96
N LEU A 576 8.58 -0.37 7.39
CA LEU A 576 7.81 -1.49 6.84
C LEU A 576 8.36 -2.81 7.36
N ASN A 577 7.46 -3.75 7.64
CA ASN A 577 7.84 -5.10 8.05
C ASN A 577 8.58 -5.85 6.92
N ALA A 578 9.89 -6.01 7.06
CA ALA A 578 10.75 -6.65 6.06
C ALA A 578 10.42 -8.14 5.79
N SER A 579 9.67 -8.83 6.65
CA SER A 579 9.32 -10.24 6.46
C SER A 579 8.13 -10.49 5.54
N VAL A 580 7.50 -9.44 5.00
CA VAL A 580 6.36 -9.51 4.09
C VAL A 580 6.60 -8.57 2.90
N ASN A 581 6.37 -9.05 1.68
CA ASN A 581 6.40 -8.19 0.49
C ASN A 581 5.17 -7.26 0.49
N TYR A 582 5.38 -5.97 0.27
CA TYR A 582 4.32 -4.97 0.29
C TYR A 582 4.74 -3.74 -0.54
N GLY A 583 3.80 -3.21 -1.34
CA GLY A 583 4.08 -2.08 -2.24
C GLY A 583 5.27 -2.36 -3.17
N ASN A 584 6.24 -1.45 -3.21
CA ASN A 584 7.45 -1.59 -4.02
C ASN A 584 8.50 -2.53 -3.40
N TYR A 585 8.34 -3.00 -2.16
CA TYR A 585 9.26 -3.94 -1.53
C TYR A 585 8.93 -5.39 -1.88
N LEU A 586 9.81 -6.05 -2.65
CA LEU A 586 9.57 -7.40 -3.20
C LEU A 586 10.66 -8.43 -2.83
N SER A 587 11.68 -8.03 -2.09
CA SER A 587 12.89 -8.83 -1.83
C SER A 587 12.87 -9.69 -0.56
N LYS A 588 11.70 -10.01 0.01
CA LYS A 588 11.59 -10.91 1.18
C LYS A 588 12.36 -12.23 1.00
N SER A 589 12.35 -12.81 -0.21
CA SER A 589 13.02 -14.11 -0.47
C SER A 589 14.52 -14.08 -0.20
N ASN A 590 15.14 -12.90 -0.31
CA ASN A 590 16.57 -12.67 -0.15
C ASN A 590 16.92 -12.14 1.26
N LEU A 591 15.94 -12.07 2.16
CA LEU A 591 16.14 -11.71 3.55
C LEU A 591 16.87 -12.85 4.29
N VAL A 592 18.03 -12.54 4.87
CA VAL A 592 18.89 -13.51 5.58
C VAL A 592 18.89 -13.33 7.10
N GLY A 593 18.38 -12.19 7.59
CA GLY A 593 18.15 -11.92 9.00
C GLY A 593 17.30 -10.67 9.17
N TYR A 594 16.37 -10.69 10.14
CA TYR A 594 15.56 -9.53 10.47
C TYR A 594 15.14 -9.58 11.93
N TRP A 595 15.48 -8.55 12.69
CA TRP A 595 15.16 -8.42 14.10
C TRP A 595 14.39 -7.14 14.32
N LYS A 596 13.22 -7.29 14.94
CA LYS A 596 12.23 -6.22 15.15
C LYS A 596 12.41 -5.46 16.46
N PHE A 597 13.29 -5.97 17.34
CA PHE A 597 13.58 -5.38 18.65
C PHE A 597 12.30 -5.02 19.45
N ASN A 598 11.26 -5.85 19.38
CA ASN A 598 9.96 -5.58 19.98
C ASN A 598 9.56 -6.59 21.09
N GLU A 599 10.50 -7.41 21.55
CA GLU A 599 10.24 -8.41 22.59
C GLU A 599 9.98 -7.78 23.97
N GLY A 600 10.63 -6.64 24.24
CA GLY A 600 10.38 -5.82 25.43
C GLY A 600 10.87 -6.39 26.77
N ASN A 601 11.41 -7.60 26.78
CA ASN A 601 12.06 -8.21 27.95
C ASN A 601 13.01 -9.35 27.53
N GLY A 602 13.81 -9.83 28.48
CA GLY A 602 14.76 -10.92 28.27
C GLY A 602 16.03 -10.53 27.52
N ASN A 603 16.88 -11.52 27.25
CA ASN A 603 18.22 -11.33 26.67
C ASN A 603 18.33 -11.86 25.23
N THR A 604 17.21 -12.01 24.53
CA THR A 604 17.15 -12.58 23.18
C THR A 604 16.38 -11.66 22.26
N ILE A 605 16.90 -11.43 21.05
CA ILE A 605 16.15 -10.86 19.93
C ILE A 605 15.81 -11.96 18.92
N THR A 606 14.56 -12.01 18.49
CA THR A 606 14.02 -13.07 17.64
C THR A 606 14.18 -12.71 16.17
N ASP A 607 14.63 -13.67 15.38
CA ASP A 607 14.73 -13.52 13.93
C ASP A 607 13.36 -13.73 13.25
N ALA A 608 12.79 -12.63 12.76
CA ALA A 608 11.54 -12.58 12.01
C ALA A 608 11.70 -12.90 10.51
N SER A 609 12.93 -13.13 10.01
CA SER A 609 13.15 -13.53 8.60
C SER A 609 12.80 -15.00 8.32
N GLY A 610 12.66 -15.82 9.37
CA GLY A 610 12.44 -17.26 9.26
C GLY A 610 13.72 -18.09 9.06
N LYS A 611 14.91 -17.52 9.28
CA LYS A 611 16.20 -18.24 9.20
C LYS A 611 16.67 -18.79 10.56
N GLY A 612 15.94 -18.51 11.63
CA GLY A 612 16.23 -19.00 12.98
C GLY A 612 17.49 -18.37 13.59
N LYS A 613 17.86 -17.17 13.13
CA LYS A 613 19.08 -16.47 13.54
C LYS A 613 18.84 -15.53 14.71
N ASN A 614 18.39 -16.07 15.83
CA ASN A 614 18.15 -15.27 17.05
C ASN A 614 19.46 -14.68 17.61
N GLY A 615 19.40 -13.46 18.11
CA GLY A 615 20.53 -12.76 18.73
C GLY A 615 20.49 -12.82 20.25
N THR A 616 21.66 -12.75 20.89
CA THR A 616 21.82 -12.66 22.34
C THR A 616 22.30 -11.27 22.74
N ILE A 617 21.58 -10.66 23.69
CA ILE A 617 21.82 -9.31 24.19
C ILE A 617 22.88 -9.36 25.30
N TYR A 618 23.88 -8.48 25.20
CA TYR A 618 24.91 -8.25 26.21
C TYR A 618 24.84 -6.79 26.65
N GLY A 619 24.22 -6.54 27.80
CA GLY A 619 24.15 -5.24 28.49
C GLY A 619 23.02 -4.30 28.04
N ALA A 620 22.69 -4.26 26.75
CA ALA A 620 21.65 -3.35 26.22
C ALA A 620 20.29 -3.57 26.90
N LEU A 621 19.54 -2.48 27.11
CA LEU A 621 18.29 -2.48 27.85
C LEU A 621 17.09 -2.17 26.95
N TRP A 622 15.97 -2.86 27.20
CA TRP A 622 14.70 -2.56 26.56
C TRP A 622 14.18 -1.18 26.97
N GLN A 623 13.78 -0.39 25.99
CA GLN A 623 13.09 0.88 26.19
C GLN A 623 11.74 0.87 25.45
N THR A 624 10.88 1.80 25.82
CA THR A 624 9.59 2.01 25.12
C THR A 624 9.67 3.31 24.33
N GLY A 625 9.25 3.28 23.08
CA GLY A 625 9.18 4.47 22.24
C GLY A 625 9.02 4.11 20.77
N SER A 626 8.57 5.10 19.99
CA SER A 626 8.39 5.00 18.54
C SER A 626 9.56 5.65 17.80
N HIS A 627 9.92 5.12 16.63
CA HIS A 627 10.89 5.77 15.74
C HIS A 627 10.27 6.80 14.78
N SER A 628 9.06 7.27 15.11
CA SER A 628 8.35 8.31 14.37
C SER A 628 9.12 9.63 14.38
N GLN A 629 9.59 10.06 13.21
CA GLN A 629 9.50 11.48 12.87
C GLN A 629 8.01 11.83 12.79
N PRO A 630 7.52 12.93 13.38
CA PRO A 630 6.18 13.40 13.03
C PRO A 630 6.19 13.94 11.59
N GLN A 631 5.60 13.23 10.61
CA GLN A 631 5.16 13.82 9.33
C GLN A 631 4.03 13.01 8.64
N VAL A 632 2.82 13.57 8.58
CA VAL A 632 2.22 14.25 7.41
C VAL A 632 2.46 13.59 6.03
N ALA A 633 1.82 12.46 5.75
CA ALA A 633 1.81 11.81 4.42
C ALA A 633 0.38 11.79 3.83
N PRO A 634 0.21 11.88 2.50
CA PRO A 634 -1.11 11.87 1.87
C PRO A 634 -1.85 10.54 2.13
N LEU A 635 -3.16 10.62 2.42
CA LEU A 635 -4.05 9.47 2.39
C LEU A 635 -4.26 9.03 0.93
N LYS A 636 -3.66 7.90 0.53
CA LYS A 636 -3.72 7.42 -0.85
C LYS A 636 -4.60 6.19 -1.03
N PHE A 637 -5.54 6.26 -1.97
CA PHE A 637 -6.34 5.15 -2.49
C PHE A 637 -5.84 4.78 -3.89
N SER A 638 -5.48 3.51 -4.09
CA SER A 638 -4.83 3.03 -5.32
C SER A 638 -5.76 2.14 -6.16
N SER A 639 -5.29 1.69 -7.33
CA SER A 639 -6.12 1.10 -8.38
C SER A 639 -7.09 0.01 -7.92
N ASN A 640 -8.34 0.10 -8.38
CA ASN A 640 -9.47 -0.82 -8.13
C ASN A 640 -10.00 -0.78 -6.70
N THR A 641 -9.73 0.30 -5.97
CA THR A 641 -10.34 0.52 -4.67
C THR A 641 -11.79 0.97 -4.86
N GLN A 642 -12.73 0.35 -4.14
CA GLN A 642 -14.13 0.77 -4.08
C GLN A 642 -14.44 1.33 -2.70
N LEU A 643 -14.79 2.61 -2.64
CA LEU A 643 -15.14 3.32 -1.42
C LEU A 643 -16.64 3.58 -1.38
N ASN A 644 -17.36 3.03 -0.40
CA ASN A 644 -18.79 3.28 -0.26
C ASN A 644 -19.09 4.01 1.04
N LEU A 645 -19.35 5.32 0.99
CA LEU A 645 -19.54 6.16 2.17
C LEU A 645 -20.73 5.74 3.04
N ASP A 646 -21.74 5.08 2.49
CA ASP A 646 -22.92 4.60 3.24
C ASP A 646 -22.66 3.25 3.94
N SER A 647 -21.57 2.56 3.60
CA SER A 647 -21.20 1.32 4.24
C SER A 647 -20.50 1.57 5.57
N PRO A 648 -20.65 0.69 6.58
CA PRO A 648 -19.85 0.75 7.79
C PRO A 648 -18.35 0.80 7.44
N PHE A 649 -17.64 1.78 8.00
CA PHE A 649 -16.22 2.03 7.73
C PHE A 649 -15.88 2.24 6.24
N CYS A 650 -16.85 2.70 5.46
CA CYS A 650 -16.73 2.93 4.03
C CYS A 650 -16.39 1.68 3.16
N GLY A 651 -16.61 0.47 3.68
CA GLY A 651 -16.36 -0.80 2.97
C GLY A 651 -15.39 -1.75 3.69
N SER A 652 -15.26 -2.99 3.19
CA SER A 652 -14.42 -4.03 3.80
C SER A 652 -12.92 -3.72 3.75
N ASP A 653 -12.51 -2.92 2.77
CA ASP A 653 -11.09 -2.67 2.46
C ASP A 653 -10.52 -1.51 3.29
N HIS A 654 -11.35 -0.86 4.12
CA HIS A 654 -11.05 0.41 4.77
C HIS A 654 -11.43 0.41 6.26
N THR A 655 -10.91 -0.55 7.02
CA THR A 655 -11.17 -0.66 8.46
C THR A 655 -10.79 0.64 9.19
N SER A 656 -11.80 1.35 9.72
CA SER A 656 -11.76 2.56 10.58
C SER A 656 -11.60 3.96 9.96
N LEU A 657 -11.46 4.13 8.63
CA LEU A 657 -11.22 5.47 8.03
C LEU A 657 -12.42 6.43 8.05
N CYS A 658 -13.62 5.89 8.19
CA CYS A 658 -14.86 6.55 7.86
C CYS A 658 -15.87 6.41 8.99
N VAL A 659 -16.38 7.55 9.47
CA VAL A 659 -17.31 7.63 10.60
C VAL A 659 -18.50 8.48 10.18
N ASN A 660 -19.71 7.93 10.29
CA ASN A 660 -20.96 8.62 9.90
C ASN A 660 -20.91 9.19 8.47
N ASN A 661 -20.43 8.39 7.52
CA ASN A 661 -20.25 8.74 6.10
C ASN A 661 -19.29 9.92 5.87
N LYS A 662 -18.35 10.15 6.79
CA LYS A 662 -17.37 11.23 6.72
C LYS A 662 -15.94 10.70 6.75
N ILE A 663 -15.10 11.29 5.91
CA ILE A 663 -13.64 11.14 5.92
C ILE A 663 -13.08 12.54 6.17
N ALA A 664 -12.23 12.70 7.18
CA ALA A 664 -11.60 13.98 7.50
C ALA A 664 -10.16 13.78 7.94
N VAL A 665 -9.20 14.25 7.14
CA VAL A 665 -7.76 14.11 7.40
C VAL A 665 -7.04 15.46 7.38
N ASN A 666 -6.02 15.61 8.23
CA ASN A 666 -5.20 16.81 8.29
C ASN A 666 -4.08 16.83 7.23
N GLU A 667 -4.30 16.15 6.09
CA GLU A 667 -3.31 15.83 5.08
C GLU A 667 -3.90 15.84 3.67
N ASP A 668 -3.04 15.78 2.64
CA ASP A 668 -3.46 15.55 1.26
C ASP A 668 -4.22 14.21 1.12
N ILE A 669 -5.18 14.11 0.20
CA ILE A 669 -5.86 12.87 -0.17
C ILE A 669 -5.66 12.62 -1.67
N ILE A 670 -5.30 11.40 -2.03
CA ILE A 670 -5.06 11.00 -3.43
C ILE A 670 -5.95 9.81 -3.79
N PHE A 671 -6.78 9.96 -4.81
CA PHE A 671 -7.58 8.90 -5.42
C PHE A 671 -7.04 8.59 -6.82
N GLU A 672 -6.58 7.36 -7.03
CA GLU A 672 -6.08 6.86 -8.32
C GLU A 672 -6.88 5.62 -8.74
N ASN A 673 -7.71 5.77 -9.79
CA ASN A 673 -8.58 4.71 -10.29
C ASN A 673 -9.45 4.09 -9.18
N THR A 674 -10.20 4.97 -8.50
CA THR A 674 -11.07 4.64 -7.36
C THR A 674 -12.53 4.94 -7.72
N ASP A 675 -13.43 4.01 -7.38
CA ASP A 675 -14.87 4.25 -7.44
C ASP A 675 -15.38 4.68 -6.06
N ILE A 676 -15.99 5.87 -5.97
CA ILE A 676 -16.55 6.41 -4.72
C ILE A 676 -18.07 6.50 -4.84
N THR A 677 -18.79 5.79 -3.97
CA THR A 677 -20.25 5.71 -3.95
C THR A 677 -20.83 6.10 -2.59
N GLY A 678 -22.14 6.29 -2.54
CA GLY A 678 -22.86 6.68 -1.33
C GLY A 678 -22.83 8.19 -1.07
N SER A 679 -23.48 8.64 0.00
CA SER A 679 -23.61 10.07 0.33
C SER A 679 -22.80 10.44 1.55
N GLY A 680 -21.99 11.50 1.46
CA GLY A 680 -21.08 11.85 2.56
C GLY A 680 -20.18 13.05 2.32
N ILE A 681 -19.24 13.25 3.25
CA ILE A 681 -18.29 14.38 3.22
C ILE A 681 -16.85 13.86 3.27
N ILE A 682 -16.01 14.32 2.36
CA ILE A 682 -14.57 14.04 2.33
C ILE A 682 -13.83 15.36 2.51
N VAL A 683 -13.00 15.44 3.56
CA VAL A 683 -12.33 16.66 4.01
C VAL A 683 -10.83 16.43 4.12
N SER A 684 -10.06 17.37 3.58
CA SER A 684 -8.60 17.43 3.65
C SER A 684 -8.20 18.85 4.07
N THR A 685 -7.27 19.03 5.02
CA THR A 685 -6.64 20.35 5.23
C THR A 685 -5.60 20.67 4.14
N GLY A 686 -5.20 19.66 3.37
CA GLY A 686 -4.29 19.73 2.24
C GLY A 686 -5.03 19.73 0.90
N LYS A 687 -4.43 19.06 -0.08
CA LYS A 687 -4.93 18.91 -1.44
C LYS A 687 -5.72 17.61 -1.61
N ILE A 688 -6.85 17.67 -2.32
CA ILE A 688 -7.52 16.46 -2.84
C ILE A 688 -7.12 16.27 -4.31
N VAL A 689 -6.62 15.09 -4.65
CA VAL A 689 -6.23 14.69 -6.01
C VAL A 689 -7.10 13.53 -6.46
N ILE A 690 -7.75 13.64 -7.62
CA ILE A 690 -8.63 12.62 -8.21
C ILE A 690 -8.20 12.37 -9.65
N ASN A 691 -7.54 11.23 -9.88
CA ASN A 691 -6.88 10.90 -11.14
C ASN A 691 -7.24 9.50 -11.66
N GLN A 692 -6.81 9.21 -12.90
CA GLN A 692 -6.77 7.87 -13.52
C GLN A 692 -8.15 7.17 -13.66
N ASN A 693 -9.15 7.84 -14.24
CA ASN A 693 -10.51 7.28 -14.45
C ASN A 693 -11.29 7.00 -13.16
N SER A 694 -10.96 7.69 -12.06
CA SER A 694 -11.79 7.60 -10.85
C SER A 694 -13.21 8.09 -11.14
N ASN A 695 -14.21 7.36 -10.62
CA ASN A 695 -15.62 7.70 -10.76
C ASN A 695 -16.24 7.99 -9.39
N ILE A 696 -16.87 9.15 -9.23
CA ILE A 696 -17.50 9.56 -7.98
C ILE A 696 -18.98 9.77 -8.24
N ASN A 697 -19.84 9.07 -7.51
CA ASN A 697 -21.30 9.21 -7.64
C ASN A 697 -21.80 10.51 -7.00
N GLY A 698 -23.06 10.85 -7.22
CA GLY A 698 -23.71 11.99 -6.58
C GLY A 698 -23.70 11.94 -5.04
N GLY A 699 -23.93 13.08 -4.38
CA GLY A 699 -24.19 13.11 -2.93
C GLY A 699 -22.95 13.27 -2.07
N ILE A 700 -21.80 13.54 -2.72
CA ILE A 700 -20.50 13.65 -2.08
C ILE A 700 -20.07 15.11 -2.04
N THR A 701 -19.68 15.56 -0.86
CA THR A 701 -19.09 16.89 -0.63
C THR A 701 -17.58 16.75 -0.42
N LEU A 702 -16.79 17.36 -1.30
CA LEU A 702 -15.33 17.44 -1.23
C LEU A 702 -14.94 18.80 -0.66
N ILE A 703 -14.15 18.81 0.40
CA ILE A 703 -13.67 20.02 1.08
C ILE A 703 -12.15 19.94 1.17
N SER A 704 -11.43 20.87 0.56
CA SER A 704 -9.97 20.89 0.62
C SER A 704 -9.38 22.28 0.57
N LYS A 705 -8.09 22.40 0.91
CA LYS A 705 -7.35 23.63 0.62
C LYS A 705 -7.16 23.80 -0.88
N ASN A 706 -6.78 22.74 -1.58
CA ASN A 706 -6.58 22.75 -3.04
C ASN A 706 -7.19 21.50 -3.69
N ILE A 707 -7.52 21.54 -4.98
CA ILE A 707 -8.02 20.35 -5.70
C ILE A 707 -7.32 20.12 -7.04
N GLU A 708 -7.14 18.86 -7.41
CA GLU A 708 -6.73 18.44 -8.75
C GLU A 708 -7.63 17.29 -9.22
N ILE A 709 -8.32 17.50 -10.34
CA ILE A 709 -9.15 16.48 -10.98
C ILE A 709 -8.64 16.32 -12.41
N ASN A 710 -8.17 15.12 -12.77
CA ASN A 710 -7.67 14.84 -14.11
C ASN A 710 -8.17 13.51 -14.65
N ASN A 711 -8.84 13.55 -15.81
CA ASN A 711 -9.35 12.38 -16.52
C ASN A 711 -10.29 11.53 -15.64
N CYS A 712 -11.33 12.17 -15.09
CA CYS A 712 -12.28 11.56 -14.15
C CYS A 712 -13.74 11.96 -14.46
N SER A 713 -14.69 11.28 -13.81
CA SER A 713 -16.13 11.59 -13.88
C SER A 713 -16.71 11.74 -12.47
N LEU A 714 -17.38 12.86 -12.20
CA LEU A 714 -17.92 13.20 -10.88
C LEU A 714 -19.39 13.60 -11.03
N GLY A 715 -20.29 12.80 -10.47
CA GLY A 715 -21.73 13.03 -10.46
C GLY A 715 -22.41 12.82 -11.82
N ASP A 716 -23.70 13.14 -11.85
CA ASP A 716 -24.55 13.05 -13.04
C ASP A 716 -25.58 14.19 -13.04
N PHE A 717 -25.57 15.00 -14.09
CA PHE A 717 -26.46 16.17 -14.21
C PHE A 717 -27.92 15.80 -14.41
N GLU A 718 -28.20 14.59 -14.94
CA GLU A 718 -29.58 14.09 -15.08
C GLU A 718 -30.18 13.76 -13.71
N LEU A 719 -29.33 13.55 -12.70
CA LEU A 719 -29.68 13.11 -11.35
C LEU A 719 -29.65 14.23 -10.30
N PHE A 720 -29.55 15.51 -10.71
CA PHE A 720 -29.56 16.67 -9.79
C PHE A 720 -30.71 16.73 -8.80
N ASN A 721 -31.86 16.13 -9.13
CA ASN A 721 -33.06 16.10 -8.30
C ASN A 721 -33.38 14.68 -7.77
N SER A 722 -32.43 13.75 -7.90
CA SER A 722 -32.57 12.39 -7.39
C SER A 722 -32.13 12.28 -5.92
N SER A 723 -32.33 11.10 -5.33
CA SER A 723 -31.80 10.76 -4.01
C SER A 723 -30.27 10.70 -3.95
N GLU A 724 -29.60 10.53 -5.09
CA GLU A 724 -28.12 10.54 -5.15
C GLU A 724 -27.59 11.96 -4.90
N GLY A 725 -28.33 13.01 -5.25
CA GLY A 725 -27.90 14.40 -5.03
C GLY A 725 -26.67 14.82 -5.87
N PRO A 726 -26.26 16.10 -5.80
CA PRO A 726 -25.14 16.62 -6.58
C PRO A 726 -23.79 16.40 -5.90
N ILE A 727 -22.71 16.54 -6.67
CA ILE A 727 -21.36 16.75 -6.10
C ILE A 727 -21.25 18.19 -5.60
N ILE A 728 -20.64 18.39 -4.44
CA ILE A 728 -20.23 19.72 -3.97
C ILE A 728 -18.71 19.73 -3.84
N ILE A 729 -18.03 20.67 -4.50
CA ILE A 729 -16.59 20.89 -4.39
C ILE A 729 -16.37 22.23 -3.72
N TYR A 730 -15.72 22.24 -2.57
CA TYR A 730 -15.31 23.44 -1.86
C TYR A 730 -13.79 23.47 -1.74
N VAL A 731 -13.16 24.52 -2.28
CA VAL A 731 -11.72 24.74 -2.19
C VAL A 731 -11.38 26.12 -1.65
N GLU A 732 -10.30 26.22 -0.89
CA GLU A 732 -9.89 27.49 -0.25
C GLU A 732 -8.76 28.22 -0.98
N ASP A 733 -7.98 27.53 -1.83
CA ASP A 733 -6.72 28.02 -2.41
C ASP A 733 -6.56 27.55 -3.88
N GLY A 734 -7.68 27.49 -4.61
CA GLY A 734 -7.72 27.12 -6.03
C GLY A 734 -7.52 25.63 -6.32
N GLY A 735 -6.97 25.33 -7.50
CA GLY A 735 -6.90 23.98 -8.04
C GLY A 735 -6.98 23.88 -9.57
N SER A 736 -7.09 22.65 -10.09
CA SER A 736 -7.23 22.40 -11.52
C SER A 736 -8.22 21.28 -11.82
N ILE A 737 -9.02 21.46 -12.85
CA ILE A 737 -9.88 20.43 -13.43
C ILE A 737 -9.47 20.28 -14.90
N SER A 738 -9.06 19.08 -15.28
CA SER A 738 -8.55 18.81 -16.63
C SER A 738 -9.07 17.49 -17.19
N ASN A 739 -9.26 17.45 -18.52
CA ASN A 739 -9.62 16.25 -19.27
C ASN A 739 -10.83 15.47 -18.72
N SER A 740 -11.75 16.15 -18.04
CA SER A 740 -12.85 15.51 -17.31
C SER A 740 -14.17 15.84 -17.98
N ASN A 741 -14.78 14.85 -18.63
CA ASN A 741 -15.91 15.07 -19.53
C ASN A 741 -17.29 15.08 -18.84
N ASN A 742 -17.34 14.88 -17.53
CA ASN A 742 -18.58 14.96 -16.76
C ASN A 742 -18.26 15.32 -15.30
N ILE A 743 -18.34 16.61 -14.97
CA ILE A 743 -18.31 17.09 -13.58
C ILE A 743 -19.63 17.80 -13.31
N SER A 744 -20.48 17.21 -12.48
CA SER A 744 -21.87 17.61 -12.32
C SER A 744 -22.19 17.98 -10.87
N GLY A 745 -22.42 19.28 -10.60
CA GLY A 745 -22.77 19.73 -9.25
C GLY A 745 -22.56 21.22 -8.97
N LEU A 746 -22.07 21.52 -7.76
CA LEU A 746 -21.73 22.86 -7.28
C LEU A 746 -20.23 22.95 -6.96
N ILE A 747 -19.52 23.85 -7.63
CA ILE A 747 -18.10 24.13 -7.40
C ILE A 747 -17.96 25.50 -6.74
N ILE A 748 -17.24 25.57 -5.63
CA ILE A 748 -16.99 26.78 -4.85
C ILE A 748 -15.49 26.94 -4.69
N ASN A 749 -14.91 27.91 -5.39
CA ASN A 749 -13.54 28.36 -5.15
C ASN A 749 -13.59 29.57 -4.21
N PHE A 750 -13.33 29.33 -2.92
CA PHE A 750 -13.37 30.30 -1.83
C PHE A 750 -12.01 30.95 -1.54
N ASP A 751 -11.21 31.20 -2.59
CA ASP A 751 -9.90 31.85 -2.53
C ASP A 751 -10.00 33.37 -2.28
N ASN A 752 -10.45 33.76 -1.09
CA ASN A 752 -10.63 35.18 -0.72
C ASN A 752 -9.31 35.92 -0.52
N ASN A 753 -8.21 35.22 -0.28
CA ASN A 753 -6.86 35.78 -0.17
C ASN A 753 -6.17 35.90 -1.53
N ASN A 754 -6.78 35.39 -2.62
CA ASN A 754 -6.23 35.38 -3.98
C ASN A 754 -4.84 34.75 -4.06
N SER A 755 -4.56 33.72 -3.25
CA SER A 755 -3.27 33.01 -3.28
C SER A 755 -3.25 31.89 -4.31
N GLY A 756 -4.43 31.37 -4.65
CA GLY A 756 -4.60 30.23 -5.53
C GLY A 756 -4.75 30.61 -7.00
N ASN A 757 -4.54 29.62 -7.85
CA ASN A 757 -5.00 29.65 -9.24
C ASN A 757 -6.04 28.54 -9.41
N PHE A 758 -7.20 28.87 -9.96
CA PHE A 758 -8.22 27.89 -10.32
C PHE A 758 -8.35 27.82 -11.84
N SER A 759 -8.16 26.65 -12.43
CA SER A 759 -8.24 26.47 -13.88
C SER A 759 -9.11 25.28 -14.26
N ILE A 760 -9.93 25.46 -15.31
CA ILE A 760 -10.71 24.39 -15.91
C ILE A 760 -10.31 24.30 -17.38
N SER A 761 -9.84 23.12 -17.79
CA SER A 761 -9.21 22.88 -19.08
C SER A 761 -9.76 21.60 -19.72
N ASN A 762 -10.12 21.64 -21.01
CA ASN A 762 -10.57 20.46 -21.77
C ASN A 762 -11.58 19.58 -21.00
N SER A 763 -12.61 20.21 -20.42
CA SER A 763 -13.56 19.53 -19.52
C SER A 763 -15.00 20.00 -19.77
N ASN A 764 -15.98 19.17 -19.40
CA ASN A 764 -17.39 19.54 -19.40
C ASN A 764 -17.91 19.60 -17.96
N ILE A 765 -18.42 20.77 -17.58
CA ILE A 765 -18.97 21.02 -16.25
C ILE A 765 -20.47 21.28 -16.38
N TYR A 766 -21.27 20.63 -15.54
CA TYR A 766 -22.71 20.83 -15.45
C TYR A 766 -23.08 21.36 -14.07
N GLY A 767 -23.86 22.44 -14.00
CA GLY A 767 -24.35 23.00 -12.73
C GLY A 767 -23.76 24.37 -12.37
N ALA A 768 -23.47 24.58 -11.08
CA ALA A 768 -23.17 25.91 -10.54
C ALA A 768 -21.69 26.08 -10.20
N LEU A 769 -21.11 27.23 -10.52
CA LEU A 769 -19.76 27.60 -10.11
C LEU A 769 -19.76 28.95 -9.41
N LEU A 770 -19.15 29.02 -8.24
CA LEU A 770 -18.98 30.22 -7.43
C LEU A 770 -17.49 30.48 -7.20
N ASN A 771 -16.96 31.57 -7.73
CA ASN A 771 -15.54 31.89 -7.65
C ASN A 771 -15.28 33.21 -6.92
N TYR A 772 -14.61 33.14 -5.78
CA TYR A 772 -14.18 34.30 -5.00
C TYR A 772 -12.77 34.78 -5.34
N GLY A 773 -11.93 33.94 -5.95
CA GLY A 773 -10.51 34.25 -6.24
C GLY A 773 -10.26 34.98 -7.55
N LEU A 774 -9.18 35.74 -7.60
CA LEU A 774 -8.79 36.58 -8.76
C LEU A 774 -8.38 35.75 -9.98
N ASN A 775 -7.63 34.67 -9.78
CA ASN A 775 -7.02 33.90 -10.86
C ASN A 775 -7.89 32.70 -11.23
N PHE A 776 -8.96 32.94 -12.00
CA PHE A 776 -9.85 31.89 -12.49
C PHE A 776 -9.93 31.88 -14.03
N GLU A 777 -9.62 30.72 -14.62
CA GLU A 777 -9.54 30.55 -16.06
C GLU A 777 -10.35 29.35 -16.56
N ILE A 778 -10.99 29.52 -17.72
CA ILE A 778 -11.71 28.51 -18.48
C ILE A 778 -11.06 28.43 -19.88
N ILE A 779 -10.36 27.33 -20.16
CA ILE A 779 -9.46 27.22 -21.32
C ILE A 779 -9.60 25.88 -22.06
N ASN A 780 -8.96 25.77 -23.22
CA ASN A 780 -8.82 24.53 -24.00
C ASN A 780 -10.15 23.81 -24.29
N ASN A 781 -11.11 24.46 -24.96
CA ASN A 781 -12.42 23.91 -25.35
C ASN A 781 -13.27 23.40 -24.16
N THR A 782 -13.20 24.08 -23.03
CA THR A 782 -14.04 23.75 -21.86
C THR A 782 -15.47 24.23 -22.06
N SER A 783 -16.45 23.38 -21.74
CA SER A 783 -17.88 23.72 -21.81
C SER A 783 -18.49 23.71 -20.40
N ILE A 784 -19.05 24.84 -19.97
CA ILE A 784 -19.84 24.92 -18.74
C ILE A 784 -21.32 25.08 -19.10
N VAL A 785 -22.16 24.11 -18.72
CA VAL A 785 -23.61 24.14 -18.89
C VAL A 785 -24.28 24.33 -17.53
N GLY A 786 -24.68 25.55 -17.22
CA GLY A 786 -25.20 25.91 -15.91
C GLY A 786 -25.06 27.39 -15.61
N SER A 787 -24.38 27.78 -14.54
CA SER A 787 -24.19 29.20 -14.20
C SER A 787 -22.89 29.44 -13.45
N VAL A 788 -22.18 30.50 -13.81
CA VAL A 788 -20.93 30.93 -13.18
C VAL A 788 -21.11 32.29 -12.52
N VAL A 789 -20.71 32.40 -11.26
CA VAL A 789 -20.80 33.61 -10.45
C VAL A 789 -19.41 33.93 -9.89
N SER A 790 -18.89 35.14 -10.10
CA SER A 790 -17.53 35.48 -9.66
C SER A 790 -17.34 36.91 -9.14
N ASN A 791 -16.42 37.07 -8.18
CA ASN A 791 -15.94 38.39 -7.73
C ASN A 791 -15.18 39.16 -8.82
N TYR A 792 -14.50 38.45 -9.70
CA TYR A 792 -13.63 39.03 -10.71
C TYR A 792 -14.10 38.60 -12.11
N LEU A 793 -13.76 39.38 -13.13
CA LEU A 793 -13.95 38.89 -14.50
C LEU A 793 -12.94 37.77 -14.77
N ILE A 794 -13.42 36.72 -15.41
CA ILE A 794 -12.70 35.47 -15.65
C ILE A 794 -12.13 35.45 -17.06
N THR A 795 -11.07 34.66 -17.26
CA THR A 795 -10.50 34.43 -18.59
C THR A 795 -11.24 33.27 -19.26
N ILE A 796 -11.77 33.48 -20.47
CA ILE A 796 -12.38 32.44 -21.31
C ILE A 796 -11.68 32.41 -22.67
N ASN A 797 -10.89 31.38 -22.95
CA ASN A 797 -10.11 31.25 -24.19
C ASN A 797 -10.34 29.90 -24.91
N ASP A 798 -9.79 29.79 -26.13
CA ASP A 798 -9.65 28.54 -26.89
C ASP A 798 -10.95 27.76 -27.11
N GLY A 799 -12.00 28.42 -27.62
CA GLY A 799 -13.28 27.77 -27.94
C GLY A 799 -14.15 27.41 -26.72
N SER A 800 -13.72 27.79 -25.52
CA SER A 800 -14.49 27.56 -24.28
C SER A 800 -15.75 28.44 -24.22
N SER A 801 -16.78 27.97 -23.51
CA SER A 801 -18.07 28.66 -23.41
C SER A 801 -18.80 28.41 -22.10
N ILE A 802 -19.70 29.33 -21.76
CA ILE A 802 -20.67 29.18 -20.66
C ILE A 802 -22.06 29.26 -21.26
N THR A 803 -22.87 28.24 -21.05
CA THR A 803 -24.27 28.20 -21.51
C THR A 803 -25.19 28.01 -20.32
N LYS A 804 -26.27 28.79 -20.24
CA LYS A 804 -27.25 28.65 -19.16
C LYS A 804 -27.85 27.24 -19.18
N GLY A 805 -27.81 26.58 -18.03
CA GLY A 805 -28.33 25.23 -17.87
C GLY A 805 -29.01 24.99 -16.54
N ASN A 806 -29.38 23.73 -16.32
CA ASN A 806 -29.88 23.23 -15.04
C ASN A 806 -28.83 23.38 -13.94
N LEU A 807 -29.29 23.65 -12.73
CA LEU A 807 -28.46 23.69 -11.52
C LEU A 807 -28.99 22.63 -10.54
N PRO A 808 -28.15 22.10 -9.64
CA PRO A 808 -28.63 21.17 -8.63
C PRO A 808 -29.74 21.76 -7.75
N SER A 809 -30.71 20.96 -7.33
CA SER A 809 -31.67 21.40 -6.34
C SER A 809 -31.25 20.97 -4.95
N PHE A 810 -31.29 21.92 -4.01
CA PHE A 810 -30.91 21.69 -2.62
C PHE A 810 -32.14 21.75 -1.70
N TYR A 811 -33.25 21.13 -2.11
CA TYR A 811 -34.48 21.15 -1.31
C TYR A 811 -34.28 20.39 0.00
N GLY A 812 -34.75 20.95 1.11
CA GLY A 812 -34.57 20.37 2.44
C GLY A 812 -33.13 20.41 2.97
N THR A 813 -32.18 21.02 2.25
CA THR A 813 -30.78 21.12 2.67
C THR A 813 -30.32 22.58 2.75
N ASN A 814 -29.48 22.86 3.75
CA ASN A 814 -28.70 24.08 3.80
C ASN A 814 -27.29 23.73 3.32
N PHE A 815 -26.73 24.55 2.43
CA PHE A 815 -25.39 24.38 1.85
C PHE A 815 -24.63 25.71 1.83
N GLY A 816 -25.00 26.65 2.72
CA GLY A 816 -24.26 27.89 2.91
C GLY A 816 -24.62 29.06 1.99
N LEU A 817 -25.39 28.83 0.91
CA LEU A 817 -25.95 29.89 0.09
C LEU A 817 -27.40 30.22 0.48
N SER A 818 -27.83 31.47 0.24
CA SER A 818 -29.22 31.88 0.43
C SER A 818 -30.08 31.55 -0.81
N PRO A 819 -31.34 31.11 -0.66
CA PRO A 819 -32.27 31.03 -1.78
C PRO A 819 -32.70 32.41 -2.26
N SER A 820 -33.37 32.47 -3.41
CA SER A 820 -33.93 33.71 -3.95
C SER A 820 -35.35 33.53 -4.50
N VAL A 821 -36.10 34.63 -4.59
CA VAL A 821 -37.35 34.69 -5.34
C VAL A 821 -37.02 35.13 -6.76
N ILE A 822 -37.57 34.45 -7.76
CA ILE A 822 -37.37 34.83 -9.16
C ILE A 822 -38.07 36.17 -9.42
N PRO A 823 -37.34 37.21 -9.82
CA PRO A 823 -37.95 38.52 -10.08
C PRO A 823 -39.05 38.43 -11.14
N GLY A 824 -40.15 39.14 -10.93
CA GLY A 824 -41.28 39.17 -11.87
C GLY A 824 -42.13 37.89 -11.90
N SER A 825 -41.91 36.94 -10.99
CA SER A 825 -42.66 35.68 -10.94
C SER A 825 -43.96 35.73 -10.12
N TYR A 826 -44.35 36.89 -9.59
CA TYR A 826 -45.62 37.00 -8.86
C TYR A 826 -46.80 36.90 -9.81
N LEU A 827 -47.74 36.00 -9.50
CA LEU A 827 -49.03 35.90 -10.18
C LEU A 827 -50.14 35.71 -9.13
N GLU A 828 -51.23 36.44 -9.33
CA GLU A 828 -52.47 36.31 -8.57
C GLU A 828 -53.59 35.98 -9.54
N TYR A 829 -54.35 34.91 -9.27
CA TYR A 829 -55.40 34.41 -10.16
C TYR A 829 -56.58 33.82 -9.41
#